data_AF-B9S778-F1
#
_entry.id   AF-B9S778-F1
#
_cell.length_a   1.000
_cell.length_b   1.000
_cell.length_c   1.000
_cell.angle_alpha   90.00
_cell.angle_beta   90.00
_cell.angle_gamma   90.00
#
_symmetry.space_group_name_H-M   'P 1'
#
loop_
_entity.id
_entity.type
_entity.pdbx_description
1 polymer ?
#
loop_
_entity_poly.entity_id
_entity_poly.type
_entity_poly.pdbx_seq_one_letter_code
_entity_poly.pdbx_strand_id
1 'polypeptide(L)'
;MDTWKARFAKGLEVWKANDTVSDGESSSSSLRSNSAIAVDNGNEKATEKNPSCSGDVVGQPPGDDCCPICFGTFTIPCKSICGHWYCGSCILQYWNYSAASKPCKCPMCASRITKLTPEASLYSQHQDQDVTKVLENVDRYNRLFIGGALGLVQKVRESPLFIKRMFLQMMDPDRPYSYLHEIRLFAMMLSVLYAATPFNFIPTGGLGIVRLFDYVAIALVLVLRLVGIYRRRRLAQREMGPPNKNARTISQEAFDELVKENMEELGMDPTEALEDAMQTLNLQGVDLSGIVTCVPGESNASDNPVMQCLGRLKEIDSISIDPISSYDYISEIGELFDKLIGLSTEASANVAIGVKNGGIQLVCSICSKIPNQFKAVLVVGLKALALFLYDVQSTETFRSSGGATILAGILKNGNENIDILDSGFSVVAAAATGNEILKESFMELKVDELILQALNGQHKGSIQNLYDAIRVLLTPDDDRIVASQVYGYARRFAKIGIAGALVESLHGGLTSPSLVSACIALKAVAVNDEICKSIAERGGIDAILQCIDDSGEQGNKTVARTCCSLLSKLAGSDSIKSVIVEKGGMDRLIRLAARFSDDPSVLQEVMAVITVLCLRSPDNASCAIEAGAGDLAVQAMQKFPSAPQLQRNSCFMIRNLVVRNPENRQVSFFPCTNNIYSGTLLLSHGIENIIRKAKASHETCKDAATDALRDLGLDNYNL
;
A
#
# COMPACT_ATOMS: atom_id res chain seq x y z
N MET A 1 22.98 33.32 6.37
CA MET A 1 21.75 33.16 7.18
C MET A 1 20.74 34.30 6.93
N ASP A 2 21.16 35.44 6.39
CA ASP A 2 20.28 36.59 6.11
C ASP A 2 19.55 36.55 4.75
N THR A 3 20.00 35.71 3.81
CA THR A 3 19.32 35.46 2.52
C THR A 3 18.03 34.64 2.65
N TRP A 4 17.86 33.88 3.74
CA TRP A 4 16.66 33.07 3.99
C TRP A 4 15.54 33.89 4.64
N LYS A 5 15.89 34.81 5.56
CA LYS A 5 14.94 35.74 6.18
C LYS A 5 14.33 36.73 5.17
N ALA A 6 15.12 37.20 4.20
CA ALA A 6 14.64 38.09 3.13
C ALA A 6 13.65 37.39 2.17
N ARG A 7 13.82 36.09 1.92
CA ARG A 7 12.89 35.29 1.09
C ARG A 7 11.59 34.94 1.81
N PHE A 8 11.64 34.72 3.12
CA PHE A 8 10.45 34.45 3.93
C PHE A 8 9.60 35.72 4.15
N ALA A 9 10.23 36.89 4.29
CA ALA A 9 9.54 38.18 4.38
C ALA A 9 8.82 38.54 3.06
N LYS A 10 9.48 38.30 1.91
CA LYS A 10 8.88 38.55 0.58
C LYS A 10 7.70 37.60 0.26
N GLY A 11 7.71 36.38 0.81
CA GLY A 11 6.57 35.46 0.73
C GLY A 11 5.38 35.85 1.61
N LEU A 12 5.62 36.54 2.73
CA LEU A 12 4.56 36.99 3.64
C LEU A 12 3.83 38.25 3.13
N GLU A 13 4.52 39.12 2.37
CA GLU A 13 3.91 40.30 1.74
C GLU A 13 3.00 39.93 0.56
N VAL A 14 3.33 38.89 -0.21
CA VAL A 14 2.49 38.37 -1.30
C VAL A 14 1.19 37.75 -0.78
N TRP A 15 1.21 37.15 0.41
CA TRP A 15 0.02 36.54 1.00
C TRP A 15 -0.91 37.57 1.67
N LYS A 16 -0.38 38.68 2.20
CA LYS A 16 -1.18 39.79 2.75
C LYS A 16 -1.80 40.71 1.68
N ALA A 17 -1.33 40.66 0.43
CA ALA A 17 -1.86 41.47 -0.66
C ALA A 17 -3.14 40.89 -1.32
N ASN A 18 -3.53 39.65 -0.99
CA ASN A 18 -4.69 38.98 -1.60
C ASN A 18 -5.97 38.97 -0.75
N ASP A 19 -5.96 39.60 0.43
CA ASP A 19 -7.09 39.59 1.39
C ASP A 19 -7.68 40.98 1.70
N THR A 20 -7.50 41.96 0.81
CA THR A 20 -8.19 43.27 0.91
C THR A 20 -9.18 43.48 -0.23
N VAL A 21 -10.46 43.38 0.13
CA VAL A 21 -11.62 43.92 -0.59
C VAL A 21 -11.36 45.39 -0.95
N SER A 22 -11.66 45.77 -2.19
CA SER A 22 -11.91 47.17 -2.56
C SER A 22 -13.21 47.26 -3.35
N ASP A 23 -14.21 47.82 -2.68
CA ASP A 23 -15.35 48.49 -3.31
C ASP A 23 -14.85 49.72 -4.09
N GLY A 24 -15.47 50.04 -5.23
CA GLY A 24 -15.17 51.27 -5.97
C GLY A 24 -15.83 51.40 -7.34
N GLU A 25 -17.10 51.81 -7.32
CA GLU A 25 -17.76 52.78 -8.23
C GLU A 25 -18.05 52.47 -9.72
N SER A 26 -19.36 52.28 -9.95
CA SER A 26 -20.22 52.95 -10.95
C SER A 26 -19.78 53.06 -12.42
N SER A 27 -20.55 52.40 -13.29
CA SER A 27 -21.15 53.09 -14.44
C SER A 27 -22.51 52.47 -14.81
N SER A 28 -23.46 53.37 -15.00
CA SER A 28 -24.88 53.16 -15.26
C SER A 28 -25.17 52.53 -16.61
N SER A 29 -26.12 51.60 -16.67
CA SER A 29 -27.22 51.72 -17.64
C SER A 29 -28.42 50.85 -17.25
N SER A 30 -29.56 51.52 -17.25
CA SER A 30 -30.92 51.06 -17.05
C SER A 30 -31.34 49.90 -17.95
N LEU A 31 -32.16 48.99 -17.42
CA LEU A 31 -33.45 48.65 -18.01
C LEU A 31 -34.36 47.97 -16.96
N ARG A 32 -35.55 48.55 -16.83
CA ARG A 32 -36.66 48.16 -15.95
C ARG A 32 -37.45 47.01 -16.57
N SER A 33 -37.97 46.12 -15.72
CA SER A 33 -39.39 45.70 -15.68
C SER A 33 -39.54 44.56 -14.66
N ASN A 34 -40.04 44.82 -13.45
CA ASN A 34 -41.47 44.77 -13.05
C ASN A 34 -42.14 43.40 -13.26
N SER A 35 -42.36 42.69 -12.15
CA SER A 35 -43.70 42.27 -11.72
C SER A 35 -43.65 41.72 -10.29
N ALA A 36 -44.12 42.54 -9.34
CA ALA A 36 -44.61 42.11 -8.03
C ALA A 36 -46.13 41.90 -8.11
N ILE A 37 -46.67 41.11 -7.18
CA ILE A 37 -48.00 41.15 -6.52
C ILE A 37 -48.30 39.72 -6.03
N ALA A 38 -48.85 39.43 -4.86
CA ALA A 38 -48.95 40.02 -3.51
C ALA A 38 -49.64 38.90 -2.68
N VAL A 39 -49.11 38.52 -1.51
CA VAL A 39 -49.61 38.85 -0.15
C VAL A 39 -50.90 38.12 0.25
N ASP A 40 -50.83 37.30 1.31
CA ASP A 40 -51.48 37.51 2.63
C ASP A 40 -51.23 36.28 3.54
N ASN A 41 -51.12 36.30 4.87
CA ASN A 41 -50.55 37.19 5.89
C ASN A 41 -50.47 36.34 7.17
N GLY A 42 -49.48 36.57 8.04
CA GLY A 42 -49.36 35.85 9.32
C GLY A 42 -48.19 36.36 10.15
N ASN A 43 -48.45 37.48 10.82
CA ASN A 43 -47.57 38.29 11.67
C ASN A 43 -46.91 37.50 12.82
N GLU A 44 -45.60 37.68 13.07
CA GLU A 44 -45.05 38.02 14.41
C GLU A 44 -43.53 38.30 14.40
N LYS A 45 -43.12 39.12 15.37
CA LYS A 45 -41.93 39.99 15.41
C LYS A 45 -40.58 39.27 15.50
N ALA A 46 -39.60 39.83 14.79
CA ALA A 46 -38.18 39.55 14.97
C ALA A 46 -37.62 40.18 16.25
N THR A 47 -36.95 39.36 17.06
CA THR A 47 -35.91 39.78 18.01
C THR A 47 -34.77 38.78 17.91
N GLU A 48 -33.59 39.27 17.53
CA GLU A 48 -32.33 38.53 17.56
C GLU A 48 -32.07 37.95 18.96
N LYS A 49 -31.97 36.62 19.05
CA LYS A 49 -31.28 35.93 20.15
C LYS A 49 -30.61 34.65 19.63
N ASN A 50 -29.36 34.50 20.05
CA ASN A 50 -28.46 33.36 19.88
C ASN A 50 -29.15 31.98 19.91
N PRO A 51 -28.74 31.00 19.07
CA PRO A 51 -29.15 29.62 19.26
C PRO A 51 -28.30 29.00 20.37
N SER A 52 -28.88 28.92 21.57
CA SER A 52 -28.44 28.02 22.63
C SER A 52 -28.89 26.59 22.33
N CYS A 53 -27.98 25.65 22.54
CA CYS A 53 -28.13 24.20 22.69
C CYS A 53 -29.54 23.61 22.68
N SER A 54 -29.78 22.71 21.73
CA SER A 54 -30.74 21.60 21.88
C SER A 54 -30.09 20.29 21.42
N GLY A 55 -29.83 19.42 22.41
CA GLY A 55 -29.72 17.96 22.33
C GLY A 55 -28.95 17.32 21.18
N ASP A 56 -27.65 17.08 21.37
CA ASP A 56 -26.90 16.09 20.59
C ASP A 56 -27.50 14.69 20.82
N VAL A 57 -28.36 14.25 19.91
CA VAL A 57 -28.63 12.81 19.73
C VAL A 57 -27.32 12.22 19.22
N VAL A 58 -26.60 11.52 20.10
CA VAL A 58 -25.37 10.80 19.77
C VAL A 58 -25.74 9.66 18.81
N GLY A 59 -25.67 9.96 17.51
CA GLY A 59 -25.96 8.99 16.46
C GLY A 59 -24.90 7.90 16.35
N GLN A 60 -25.28 6.75 15.80
CA GLN A 60 -24.37 5.68 15.38
C GLN A 60 -23.51 6.15 14.20
N PRO A 61 -22.35 5.51 13.92
CA PRO A 61 -21.74 5.67 12.61
C PRO A 61 -22.78 5.34 11.52
N PRO A 62 -22.75 6.02 10.36
CA PRO A 62 -23.56 5.61 9.23
C PRO A 62 -23.38 4.10 9.00
N GLY A 63 -24.47 3.34 8.86
CA GLY A 63 -24.43 1.87 8.81
C GLY A 63 -23.57 1.29 7.66
N ASP A 64 -23.14 2.14 6.71
CA ASP A 64 -22.31 1.79 5.56
C ASP A 64 -20.91 2.45 5.57
N ASP A 65 -20.50 3.11 6.66
CA ASP A 65 -19.14 3.62 6.79
C ASP A 65 -18.21 2.50 7.29
N CYS A 66 -17.01 2.45 6.72
CA CYS A 66 -15.91 1.64 7.21
C CYS A 66 -14.92 2.53 7.93
N CYS A 67 -14.17 1.97 8.88
CA CYS A 67 -13.11 2.73 9.50
C CYS A 67 -12.04 3.09 8.47
N PRO A 68 -11.70 4.37 8.26
CA PRO A 68 -10.71 4.79 7.26
C PRO A 68 -9.27 4.32 7.54
N ILE A 69 -9.05 3.68 8.69
CA ILE A 69 -7.73 3.20 9.13
C ILE A 69 -7.58 1.70 8.85
N CYS A 70 -8.57 0.88 9.21
CA CYS A 70 -8.52 -0.57 8.98
C CYS A 70 -9.33 -1.04 7.78
N PHE A 71 -10.11 -0.16 7.16
CA PHE A 71 -11.00 -0.42 6.02
C PHE A 71 -12.05 -1.53 6.27
N GLY A 72 -12.24 -1.92 7.53
CA GLY A 72 -13.27 -2.85 7.98
C GLY A 72 -14.45 -2.16 8.67
N THR A 73 -15.41 -2.95 9.14
CA THR A 73 -16.53 -2.49 9.96
C THR A 73 -16.04 -1.89 11.28
N PHE A 74 -16.78 -0.92 11.81
CA PHE A 74 -16.36 -0.28 13.06
C PHE A 74 -16.43 -1.25 14.24
N THR A 75 -15.26 -1.54 14.80
CA THR A 75 -15.13 -2.15 16.13
C THR A 75 -15.06 -1.03 17.17
N ILE A 76 -16.11 -0.88 17.97
CA ILE A 76 -16.24 0.17 19.00
C ILE A 76 -16.12 1.57 18.35
N PRO A 77 -17.12 1.98 17.55
CA PRO A 77 -17.09 3.23 16.80
C PRO A 77 -16.96 4.46 17.71
N CYS A 78 -16.02 5.33 17.35
CA CYS A 78 -15.74 6.59 18.01
C CYS A 78 -15.85 7.74 17.02
N LYS A 79 -16.72 8.70 17.33
CA LYS A 79 -16.88 9.94 16.54
C LYS A 79 -15.88 10.99 17.00
N SER A 80 -15.16 11.57 16.06
CA SER A 80 -14.31 12.73 16.29
C SER A 80 -15.12 14.04 16.28
N ILE A 81 -14.57 15.11 16.85
CA ILE A 81 -15.22 16.44 16.85
C ILE A 81 -15.42 17.03 15.45
N CYS A 82 -14.64 16.60 14.45
CA CYS A 82 -14.82 17.02 13.06
C CYS A 82 -15.85 16.14 12.32
N GLY A 83 -16.58 15.28 13.02
CA GLY A 83 -17.68 14.49 12.49
C GLY A 83 -17.31 13.12 11.95
N HIS A 84 -16.02 12.81 11.74
CA HIS A 84 -15.56 11.53 11.17
C HIS A 84 -15.50 10.41 12.21
N TRP A 85 -15.76 9.18 11.76
CA TRP A 85 -15.82 7.97 12.58
C TRP A 85 -14.59 7.06 12.41
N TYR A 86 -14.20 6.38 13.49
CA TYR A 86 -13.10 5.42 13.52
C TYR A 86 -13.37 4.29 14.51
N CYS A 87 -12.75 3.12 14.33
CA CYS A 87 -12.67 2.15 15.42
C CYS A 87 -11.87 2.76 16.57
N GLY A 88 -12.32 2.57 17.81
CA GLY A 88 -11.65 3.12 19.00
C GLY A 88 -10.20 2.68 19.11
N SER A 89 -9.92 1.39 18.85
CA SER A 89 -8.56 0.86 18.80
C SER A 89 -7.72 1.49 17.69
N CYS A 90 -8.26 1.61 16.47
CA CYS A 90 -7.55 2.13 15.31
C CYS A 90 -7.14 3.61 15.48
N ILE A 91 -8.04 4.47 15.95
CA ILE A 91 -7.72 5.90 16.12
C ILE A 91 -6.75 6.14 17.29
N LEU A 92 -6.84 5.34 18.35
CA LEU A 92 -5.90 5.38 19.47
C LEU A 92 -4.53 4.83 19.09
N GLN A 93 -4.48 3.80 18.25
CA GLN A 93 -3.24 3.29 17.66
C GLN A 93 -2.60 4.34 16.74
N TYR A 94 -3.38 4.96 15.86
CA TYR A 94 -2.95 6.07 15.02
C TYR A 94 -2.37 7.23 15.85
N TRP A 95 -3.01 7.58 16.97
CA TRP A 95 -2.48 8.58 17.91
C TRP A 95 -1.13 8.16 18.52
N ASN A 96 -0.94 6.88 18.87
CA ASN A 96 0.32 6.40 19.45
C ASN A 96 1.53 6.57 18.50
N TYR A 97 1.33 6.69 17.18
CA TYR A 97 2.40 6.96 16.20
C TYR A 97 2.68 8.45 15.99
N SER A 98 1.80 9.34 16.45
CA SER A 98 1.97 10.80 16.37
C SER A 98 2.72 11.37 17.59
N ALA A 99 3.03 12.66 17.58
CA ALA A 99 3.65 13.33 18.73
C ALA A 99 2.71 13.24 19.95
N ALA A 100 3.09 12.45 20.97
CA ALA A 100 2.24 12.11 22.12
C ALA A 100 1.69 13.32 22.90
N SER A 101 2.33 14.49 22.77
CA SER A 101 1.92 15.75 23.41
C SER A 101 0.85 16.52 22.65
N LYS A 102 0.52 16.10 21.41
CA LYS A 102 -0.43 16.78 20.54
C LYS A 102 -1.67 15.90 20.33
N PRO A 103 -2.88 16.51 20.25
CA PRO A 103 -4.07 15.78 19.82
C PRO A 103 -3.82 15.13 18.46
N CYS A 104 -4.40 13.95 18.20
CA CYS A 104 -4.28 13.34 16.89
C CYS A 104 -4.91 14.24 15.82
N LYS A 105 -4.34 14.21 14.61
CA LYS A 105 -4.97 14.85 13.45
C LYS A 105 -5.93 13.84 12.84
N CYS A 106 -7.09 14.30 12.42
CA CYS A 106 -8.05 13.50 11.69
C CYS A 106 -7.42 12.99 10.39
N PRO A 107 -7.35 11.66 10.15
CA PRO A 107 -6.86 11.11 8.89
C PRO A 107 -7.62 11.62 7.66
N MET A 108 -8.90 11.95 7.80
CA MET A 108 -9.77 12.38 6.70
C MET A 108 -9.63 13.88 6.35
N CYS A 109 -9.50 14.75 7.35
CA CYS A 109 -9.57 16.21 7.15
C CYS A 109 -8.45 17.00 7.82
N ALA A 110 -7.46 16.34 8.42
CA ALA A 110 -6.32 16.90 9.15
C ALA A 110 -6.65 17.79 10.37
N SER A 111 -7.93 17.99 10.71
CA SER A 111 -8.36 18.72 11.92
C SER A 111 -7.90 18.03 13.20
N ARG A 112 -7.58 18.79 14.26
CA ARG A 112 -7.15 18.21 15.54
C ARG A 112 -8.35 17.59 16.26
N ILE A 113 -8.20 16.36 16.74
CA ILE A 113 -9.24 15.63 17.47
C ILE A 113 -8.95 15.78 18.96
N THR A 114 -9.64 16.67 19.67
CA THR A 114 -9.46 16.82 21.13
C THR A 114 -10.40 15.95 21.95
N LYS A 115 -11.46 15.43 21.34
CA LYS A 115 -12.44 14.53 21.95
C LYS A 115 -12.85 13.44 20.95
N LEU A 116 -12.94 12.22 21.45
CA LEU A 116 -13.53 11.05 20.80
C LEU A 116 -14.77 10.65 21.59
N THR A 117 -15.92 10.61 20.94
CA THR A 117 -17.17 10.22 21.57
C THR A 117 -17.52 8.80 21.11
N PRO A 118 -17.46 7.78 21.99
CA PRO A 118 -17.95 6.44 21.67
C PRO A 118 -19.45 6.45 21.38
N GLU A 119 -19.92 5.49 20.59
CA GLU A 119 -21.35 5.27 20.38
C GLU A 119 -22.08 4.96 21.69
N ALA A 120 -23.24 5.59 21.93
CA ALA A 120 -23.95 5.55 23.20
C ALA A 120 -24.50 4.16 23.60
N SER A 121 -24.75 3.28 22.63
CA SER A 121 -25.23 1.90 22.82
C SER A 121 -24.19 0.97 23.49
N LEU A 122 -22.92 1.36 23.47
CA LEU A 122 -21.81 0.56 24.02
C LEU A 122 -21.75 0.61 25.56
N TYR A 123 -22.37 1.61 26.19
CA TYR A 123 -22.49 1.67 27.66
C TYR A 123 -23.47 0.63 28.22
N SER A 124 -24.37 0.07 27.40
CA SER A 124 -25.25 -1.05 27.80
C SER A 124 -24.63 -2.44 27.61
N GLN A 125 -23.51 -2.56 26.88
CA GLN A 125 -22.84 -3.84 26.56
C GLN A 125 -21.62 -4.14 27.45
N HIS A 126 -21.57 -3.60 28.68
CA HIS A 126 -20.45 -3.71 29.66
C HIS A 126 -20.05 -5.14 30.12
N GLN A 127 -20.50 -6.20 29.46
CA GLN A 127 -20.18 -7.59 29.81
C GLN A 127 -18.95 -8.17 29.07
N ASP A 128 -18.43 -7.48 28.05
CA ASP A 128 -17.21 -7.91 27.33
C ASP A 128 -15.94 -7.19 27.84
N GLN A 129 -14.92 -7.99 28.18
CA GLN A 129 -13.67 -7.51 28.79
C GLN A 129 -12.84 -6.67 27.82
N ASP A 130 -12.90 -6.96 26.52
CA ASP A 130 -12.15 -6.23 25.49
C ASP A 130 -12.78 -4.87 25.17
N VAL A 131 -14.12 -4.78 25.18
CA VAL A 131 -14.86 -3.53 24.96
C VAL A 131 -14.58 -2.52 26.09
N THR A 132 -14.62 -3.00 27.33
CA THR A 132 -14.35 -2.18 28.52
C THR A 132 -12.96 -1.54 28.46
N LYS A 133 -11.95 -2.31 28.05
CA LYS A 133 -10.56 -1.83 27.92
C LYS A 133 -10.40 -0.74 26.86
N VAL A 134 -11.10 -0.84 25.72
CA VAL A 134 -11.03 0.19 24.68
C VAL A 134 -11.74 1.47 25.12
N LEU A 135 -12.90 1.37 25.76
CA LEU A 135 -13.61 2.54 26.32
C LEU A 135 -12.78 3.27 27.38
N GLU A 136 -12.12 2.55 28.30
CA GLU A 136 -11.19 3.15 29.27
C GLU A 136 -10.04 3.92 28.59
N ASN A 137 -9.51 3.38 27.49
CA ASN A 137 -8.45 4.03 26.72
C ASN A 137 -8.95 5.29 25.97
N VAL A 138 -10.19 5.29 25.48
CA VAL A 138 -10.83 6.47 24.87
C VAL A 138 -11.08 7.54 25.92
N ASP A 139 -11.58 7.17 27.10
CA ASP A 139 -11.76 8.11 28.22
C ASP A 139 -10.42 8.68 28.69
N ARG A 140 -9.37 7.86 28.71
CA ARG A 140 -8.00 8.33 29.00
C ARG A 140 -7.54 9.36 27.96
N TYR A 141 -7.75 9.10 26.67
CA TYR A 141 -7.43 10.05 25.60
C TYR A 141 -8.17 11.39 25.79
N ASN A 142 -9.48 11.32 26.02
CA ASN A 142 -10.35 12.48 26.24
C ASN A 142 -9.89 13.33 27.43
N ARG A 143 -9.53 12.69 28.55
CA ARG A 143 -9.00 13.37 29.74
C ARG A 143 -7.70 14.14 29.48
N LEU A 144 -6.87 13.71 28.51
CA LEU A 144 -5.62 14.38 28.16
C LEU A 144 -5.82 15.68 27.35
N PHE A 145 -6.90 15.80 26.57
CA PHE A 145 -7.03 16.85 25.55
C PHE A 145 -8.29 17.72 25.63
N ILE A 146 -9.29 17.38 26.45
CA ILE A 146 -10.50 18.20 26.65
C ILE A 146 -10.27 19.40 27.60
N GLY A 147 -9.15 19.44 28.33
CA GLY A 147 -8.77 20.57 29.20
C GLY A 147 -9.38 20.50 30.61
N GLY A 148 -8.83 21.29 31.54
CA GLY A 148 -9.23 21.36 32.96
C GLY A 148 -8.15 20.89 33.95
N ALA A 149 -8.31 21.24 35.24
CA ALA A 149 -7.36 20.89 36.31
C ALA A 149 -7.16 19.37 36.44
N LEU A 150 -8.21 18.57 36.24
CA LEU A 150 -8.16 17.11 36.26
C LEU A 150 -7.32 16.53 35.11
N GLY A 151 -7.36 17.13 33.92
CA GLY A 151 -6.56 16.72 32.75
C GLY A 151 -5.08 17.08 32.88
N LEU A 152 -4.76 18.18 33.58
CA LEU A 152 -3.41 18.53 34.00
C LEU A 152 -2.85 17.53 35.03
N VAL A 153 -3.64 17.18 36.04
CA VAL A 153 -3.27 16.17 37.05
C VAL A 153 -3.09 14.78 36.41
N GLN A 154 -3.94 14.39 35.46
CA GLN A 154 -3.80 13.11 34.73
C GLN A 154 -2.56 13.09 33.82
N LYS A 155 -2.22 14.21 33.14
CA LYS A 155 -0.95 14.37 32.41
C LYS A 155 0.27 14.20 33.31
N VAL A 156 0.20 14.71 34.54
CA VAL A 156 1.26 14.54 35.55
C VAL A 156 1.28 13.11 36.09
N ARG A 157 0.12 12.46 36.27
CA ARG A 157 0.02 11.07 36.75
C ARG A 157 0.47 10.03 35.73
N GLU A 158 0.25 10.28 34.44
CA GLU A 158 0.76 9.47 33.32
C GLU A 158 2.16 9.90 32.86
N SER A 159 2.79 10.84 33.57
CA SER A 159 4.18 11.24 33.33
C SER A 159 5.17 10.06 33.32
N PRO A 160 5.03 8.96 34.08
CA PRO A 160 5.96 7.83 33.97
C PRO A 160 5.85 7.10 32.64
N LEU A 161 4.64 6.98 32.07
CA LEU A 161 4.41 6.38 30.75
C LEU A 161 4.84 7.34 29.64
N PHE A 162 4.61 8.65 29.82
CA PHE A 162 5.07 9.69 28.92
C PHE A 162 6.61 9.77 28.89
N ILE A 163 7.26 9.75 30.05
CA ILE A 163 8.71 9.71 30.24
C ILE A 163 9.27 8.42 29.62
N LYS A 164 8.66 7.26 29.89
CA LYS A 164 9.02 5.98 29.27
C LYS A 164 8.92 6.02 27.73
N ARG A 165 7.87 6.65 27.18
CA ARG A 165 7.69 6.82 25.73
C ARG A 165 8.66 7.82 25.12
N MET A 166 8.94 8.93 25.81
CA MET A 166 9.97 9.89 25.42
C MET A 166 11.34 9.21 25.36
N PHE A 167 11.69 8.41 26.37
CA PHE A 167 12.90 7.59 26.38
C PHE A 167 12.94 6.57 25.23
N LEU A 168 11.84 5.88 24.94
CA LEU A 168 11.75 4.93 23.81
C LEU A 168 11.87 5.60 22.44
N GLN A 169 11.33 6.81 22.27
CA GLN A 169 11.42 7.58 21.02
C GLN A 169 12.81 8.23 20.84
N MET A 170 13.47 8.62 21.94
CA MET A 170 14.86 9.10 21.90
C MET A 170 15.87 8.01 21.55
N MET A 171 15.53 6.76 21.85
CA MET A 171 16.28 5.57 21.45
C MET A 171 16.15 5.24 19.95
N ASP A 172 15.48 6.06 19.12
CA ASP A 172 15.34 5.82 17.68
C ASP A 172 16.40 6.60 16.86
N PRO A 173 17.38 5.91 16.22
CA PRO A 173 18.46 6.50 15.42
C PRO A 173 18.03 7.46 14.29
N ASP A 174 16.90 7.25 13.63
CA ASP A 174 16.62 7.89 12.34
C ASP A 174 15.78 9.17 12.44
N ARG A 175 15.34 9.54 13.66
CA ARG A 175 14.54 10.75 13.89
C ARG A 175 15.42 12.02 13.99
N PRO A 176 15.01 13.14 13.35
CA PRO A 176 15.77 14.39 13.33
C PRO A 176 15.95 15.01 14.73
N TYR A 177 16.99 15.85 14.87
CA TYR A 177 17.53 16.41 16.12
C TYR A 177 16.59 17.31 16.98
N SER A 178 15.28 17.37 16.68
CA SER A 178 14.34 18.28 17.35
C SER A 178 14.22 18.06 18.86
N TYR A 179 14.46 16.84 19.34
CA TYR A 179 14.34 16.46 20.76
C TYR A 179 15.49 16.97 21.65
N LEU A 180 16.66 17.27 21.08
CA LEU A 180 17.77 17.89 21.83
C LEU A 180 17.35 19.25 22.39
N HIS A 181 16.62 20.04 21.60
CA HIS A 181 16.12 21.35 22.03
C HIS A 181 15.07 21.22 23.14
N GLU A 182 14.17 20.25 23.05
CA GLU A 182 13.11 20.03 24.06
C GLU A 182 13.69 19.60 25.42
N ILE A 183 14.70 18.71 25.41
CA ILE A 183 15.36 18.23 26.63
C ILE A 183 16.23 19.32 27.27
N ARG A 184 16.93 20.13 26.46
CA ARG A 184 17.64 21.31 26.95
C ARG A 184 16.69 22.32 27.58
N LEU A 185 15.53 22.54 26.97
CA LEU A 185 14.49 23.40 27.54
C LEU A 185 14.03 22.88 28.91
N PHE A 186 13.83 21.57 29.05
CA PHE A 186 13.47 20.93 30.30
C PHE A 186 14.57 21.01 31.36
N ALA A 187 15.84 20.78 30.99
CA ALA A 187 17.00 20.94 31.86
C ALA A 187 17.16 22.39 32.35
N MET A 188 16.94 23.37 31.47
CA MET A 188 16.88 24.79 31.84
C MET A 188 15.74 25.07 32.83
N MET A 189 14.55 24.49 32.60
CA MET A 189 13.39 24.64 33.51
C MET A 189 13.66 24.06 34.91
N LEU A 190 14.27 22.86 34.99
CA LEU A 190 14.74 22.24 36.23
C LEU A 190 15.79 23.10 36.95
N SER A 191 16.69 23.72 36.19
CA SER A 191 17.72 24.61 36.75
C SER A 191 17.10 25.86 37.37
N VAL A 192 16.08 26.44 36.73
CA VAL A 192 15.32 27.58 37.26
C VAL A 192 14.53 27.16 38.50
N LEU A 193 13.88 26.00 38.49
CA LEU A 193 13.15 25.47 39.64
C LEU A 193 14.09 25.24 40.84
N TYR A 194 15.27 24.67 40.60
CA TYR A 194 16.29 24.46 41.62
C TYR A 194 16.76 25.79 42.23
N ALA A 195 17.05 26.79 41.39
CA ALA A 195 17.43 28.12 41.85
C ALA A 195 16.31 28.86 42.61
N ALA A 196 15.04 28.53 42.34
CA ALA A 196 13.87 29.08 43.01
C ALA A 196 13.55 28.39 44.35
N THR A 197 14.13 27.22 44.63
CA THR A 197 13.94 26.50 45.90
C THR A 197 15.03 26.85 46.93
N PRO A 198 14.70 27.01 48.22
CA PRO A 198 15.69 27.34 49.26
C PRO A 198 16.63 26.19 49.62
N PHE A 199 16.48 25.01 48.98
CA PHE A 199 17.25 23.80 49.25
C PHE A 199 18.46 23.68 48.31
N ASN A 200 19.61 24.22 48.72
CA ASN A 200 20.89 24.06 48.01
C ASN A 200 21.61 22.77 48.44
N PHE A 201 21.17 21.62 47.95
CA PHE A 201 21.82 20.33 48.24
C PHE A 201 23.15 20.10 47.46
N ILE A 202 23.39 20.83 46.37
CA ILE A 202 24.57 20.67 45.49
C ILE A 202 25.39 21.97 45.54
N PRO A 203 26.65 21.93 46.03
CA PRO A 203 27.45 23.12 46.31
C PRO A 203 28.16 23.66 45.06
N THR A 204 27.43 23.85 43.95
CA THR A 204 28.00 24.25 42.64
C THR A 204 27.73 25.71 42.26
N GLY A 205 26.92 26.45 43.03
CA GLY A 205 26.49 27.81 42.70
C GLY A 205 25.48 27.87 41.53
N GLY A 206 24.75 28.99 41.41
CA GLY A 206 23.59 29.12 40.49
C GLY A 206 23.93 29.01 38.99
N LEU A 207 25.13 29.41 38.55
CA LEU A 207 25.59 29.20 37.17
C LEU A 207 26.14 27.77 36.94
N GLY A 208 26.62 27.11 37.99
CA GLY A 208 27.14 25.75 37.92
C GLY A 208 26.04 24.70 37.74
N ILE A 209 24.88 24.91 38.39
CA ILE A 209 23.76 23.96 38.30
C ILE A 209 23.14 23.90 36.90
N VAL A 210 23.05 25.04 36.19
CA VAL A 210 22.53 25.10 34.82
C VAL A 210 23.40 24.29 33.87
N ARG A 211 24.73 24.45 33.97
CA ARG A 211 25.68 23.71 33.15
C ARG A 211 25.68 22.22 33.48
N LEU A 212 25.55 21.87 34.76
CA LEU A 212 25.48 20.48 35.20
C LEU A 212 24.25 19.78 34.62
N PHE A 213 23.07 20.38 34.70
CA PHE A 213 21.85 19.80 34.13
C PHE A 213 21.91 19.70 32.60
N ASP A 214 22.50 20.66 31.91
CA ASP A 214 22.69 20.59 30.45
C ASP A 214 23.66 19.45 30.04
N TYR A 215 24.78 19.29 30.75
CA TYR A 215 25.70 18.17 30.48
C TYR A 215 25.08 16.79 30.76
N VAL A 216 24.34 16.66 31.87
CA VAL A 216 23.62 15.43 32.20
C VAL A 216 22.55 15.11 31.14
N ALA A 217 21.83 16.13 30.68
CA ALA A 217 20.85 16.00 29.61
C ALA A 217 21.46 15.53 28.29
N ILE A 218 22.61 16.09 27.89
CA ILE A 218 23.35 15.65 26.68
C ILE A 218 23.84 14.22 26.83
N ALA A 219 24.46 13.87 27.96
CA ALA A 219 24.97 12.53 28.23
C ALA A 219 23.84 11.48 28.21
N LEU A 220 22.68 11.80 28.81
CA LEU A 220 21.51 10.95 28.80
C LEU A 220 21.02 10.67 27.36
N VAL A 221 20.95 11.69 26.51
CA VAL A 221 20.57 11.54 25.09
C VAL A 221 21.54 10.62 24.35
N LEU A 222 22.84 10.79 24.55
CA LEU A 222 23.87 9.96 23.92
C LEU A 222 23.76 8.49 24.36
N VAL A 223 23.61 8.24 25.66
CA VAL A 223 23.45 6.88 26.21
C VAL A 223 22.19 6.21 25.66
N LEU A 224 21.06 6.93 25.60
CA LEU A 224 19.81 6.37 25.06
C LEU A 224 19.91 6.10 23.57
N ARG A 225 20.59 6.94 22.79
CA ARG A 225 20.86 6.66 21.37
C ARG A 225 21.71 5.40 21.21
N LEU A 226 22.75 5.22 22.03
CA LEU A 226 23.57 4.00 22.03
C LEU A 226 22.75 2.75 22.42
N VAL A 227 21.91 2.85 23.45
CA VAL A 227 20.98 1.78 23.86
C VAL A 227 19.96 1.48 22.76
N GLY A 228 19.51 2.50 22.05
CA GLY A 228 18.63 2.41 20.89
C GLY A 228 19.26 1.66 19.72
N ILE A 229 20.49 2.03 19.34
CA ILE A 229 21.29 1.33 18.33
C ILE A 229 21.53 -0.12 18.76
N TYR A 230 21.86 -0.36 20.03
CA TYR A 230 22.07 -1.70 20.59
C TYR A 230 20.77 -2.53 20.59
N ARG A 231 19.63 -1.93 20.96
CA ARG A 231 18.32 -2.60 20.91
C ARG A 231 17.86 -2.87 19.49
N ARG A 232 18.12 -1.98 18.53
CA ARG A 232 17.85 -2.21 17.10
C ARG A 232 18.66 -3.41 16.61
N ARG A 233 19.96 -3.45 16.92
CA ARG A 233 20.81 -4.62 16.64
C ARG A 233 20.28 -5.90 17.30
N ARG A 234 19.75 -5.82 18.52
CA ARG A 234 19.19 -6.96 19.26
C ARG A 234 17.77 -7.37 18.85
N LEU A 235 16.95 -6.46 18.33
CA LEU A 235 15.60 -6.73 17.81
C LEU A 235 15.65 -7.29 16.39
N ALA A 236 16.61 -6.82 15.57
CA ALA A 236 17.03 -7.52 14.36
C ALA A 236 17.46 -8.97 14.65
N GLN A 237 17.91 -9.26 15.88
CA GLN A 237 18.22 -10.62 16.35
C GLN A 237 17.04 -11.36 17.00
N ARG A 238 15.87 -10.74 17.25
CA ARG A 238 14.75 -11.32 18.02
C ARG A 238 13.41 -11.48 17.28
N GLU A 239 13.18 -10.84 16.14
CA GLU A 239 11.94 -11.01 15.32
C GLU A 239 11.96 -12.26 14.42
N MET A 240 12.65 -13.32 14.86
CA MET A 240 12.68 -14.61 14.19
C MET A 240 12.02 -15.67 15.09
N GLY A 241 10.82 -16.13 14.70
CA GLY A 241 10.21 -17.35 15.24
C GLY A 241 8.87 -17.73 14.58
N PRO A 242 8.63 -19.01 14.22
CA PRO A 242 9.53 -19.91 13.51
C PRO A 242 9.00 -20.15 12.08
N PRO A 243 9.54 -19.47 11.07
CA PRO A 243 10.22 -20.15 9.97
C PRO A 243 11.67 -20.37 10.42
N ASN A 244 12.32 -21.43 9.94
CA ASN A 244 13.67 -21.83 10.33
C ASN A 244 14.66 -20.65 10.24
N LYS A 245 14.94 -19.95 11.36
CA LYS A 245 15.64 -18.66 11.34
C LYS A 245 16.53 -18.50 12.58
N ASN A 246 17.69 -19.10 12.48
CA ASN A 246 18.98 -18.40 12.57
C ASN A 246 19.97 -19.35 11.94
N ALA A 247 19.85 -19.48 10.63
CA ALA A 247 20.85 -20.21 9.93
C ALA A 247 22.10 -19.35 9.91
N ARG A 248 23.01 -19.64 10.86
CA ARG A 248 24.32 -18.99 10.96
C ARG A 248 24.90 -18.99 9.55
N THR A 249 25.28 -17.84 9.00
CA THR A 249 25.85 -17.80 7.67
C THR A 249 27.35 -18.02 7.78
N ILE A 250 27.91 -18.87 6.93
CA ILE A 250 29.35 -19.08 6.78
C ILE A 250 29.83 -18.46 5.46
N SER A 251 31.07 -17.95 5.40
CA SER A 251 31.69 -17.55 4.13
C SER A 251 32.24 -18.78 3.39
N GLN A 252 32.48 -18.67 2.08
CA GLN A 252 33.13 -19.75 1.34
C GLN A 252 34.50 -20.11 1.94
N GLU A 253 35.31 -19.09 2.25
CA GLU A 253 36.64 -19.27 2.86
C GLU A 253 36.58 -20.01 4.20
N ALA A 254 35.64 -19.67 5.08
CA ALA A 254 35.50 -20.33 6.37
C ALA A 254 34.93 -21.76 6.25
N PHE A 255 34.13 -22.02 5.22
CA PHE A 255 33.67 -23.38 4.92
C PHE A 255 34.84 -24.24 4.41
N ASP A 256 35.61 -23.72 3.45
CA ASP A 256 36.76 -24.43 2.87
C ASP A 256 37.84 -24.68 3.94
N GLU A 257 38.08 -23.72 4.84
CA GLU A 257 38.99 -23.86 5.98
C GLU A 257 38.53 -24.95 6.95
N LEU A 258 37.23 -25.01 7.28
CA LEU A 258 36.68 -26.06 8.14
C LEU A 258 36.83 -27.47 7.52
N VAL A 259 36.57 -27.63 6.22
CA VAL A 259 36.76 -28.93 5.55
C VAL A 259 38.24 -29.31 5.55
N LYS A 260 39.13 -28.33 5.33
CA LYS A 260 40.58 -28.55 5.37
C LYS A 260 41.08 -28.93 6.77
N GLU A 261 40.59 -28.28 7.82
CA GLU A 261 40.88 -28.63 9.22
C GLU A 261 40.45 -30.07 9.52
N ASN A 262 39.25 -30.48 9.08
CA ASN A 262 38.79 -31.86 9.21
C ASN A 262 39.74 -32.88 8.53
N MET A 263 40.32 -32.54 7.38
CA MET A 263 41.29 -33.40 6.70
C MET A 263 42.65 -33.44 7.41
N GLU A 264 43.21 -32.28 7.76
CA GLU A 264 44.58 -32.16 8.29
C GLU A 264 44.68 -32.55 9.77
N GLU A 265 43.70 -32.19 10.59
CA GLU A 265 43.72 -32.42 12.03
C GLU A 265 43.07 -33.75 12.44
N LEU A 266 41.97 -34.14 11.79
CA LEU A 266 41.24 -35.37 12.11
C LEU A 266 41.66 -36.55 11.21
N GLY A 267 42.45 -36.30 10.16
CA GLY A 267 42.93 -37.35 9.25
C GLY A 267 41.83 -38.00 8.42
N MET A 268 40.72 -37.31 8.22
CA MET A 268 39.56 -37.79 7.45
C MET A 268 39.87 -37.84 5.95
N ASP A 269 39.22 -38.76 5.24
CA ASP A 269 39.21 -38.76 3.77
C ASP A 269 38.50 -37.49 3.24
N PRO A 270 38.90 -36.92 2.08
CA PRO A 270 38.29 -35.70 1.54
C PRO A 270 36.76 -35.72 1.41
N THR A 271 36.18 -36.88 1.05
CA THR A 271 34.72 -37.01 0.93
C THR A 271 34.03 -37.03 2.28
N GLU A 272 34.61 -37.75 3.24
CA GLU A 272 34.15 -37.84 4.62
C GLU A 272 34.25 -36.47 5.33
N ALA A 273 35.37 -35.76 5.15
CA ALA A 273 35.60 -34.44 5.73
C ALA A 273 34.56 -33.40 5.27
N LEU A 274 34.18 -33.45 3.99
CA LEU A 274 33.15 -32.58 3.41
C LEU A 274 31.76 -32.91 3.97
N GLU A 275 31.39 -34.19 3.99
CA GLU A 275 30.10 -34.63 4.55
C GLU A 275 29.99 -34.27 6.04
N ASP A 276 31.06 -34.49 6.81
CA ASP A 276 31.11 -34.15 8.24
C ASP A 276 30.97 -32.63 8.47
N ALA A 277 31.68 -31.81 7.70
CA ALA A 277 31.57 -30.35 7.79
C ALA A 277 30.15 -29.87 7.46
N MET A 278 29.56 -30.40 6.38
CA MET A 278 28.17 -30.09 5.99
C MET A 278 27.18 -30.54 7.07
N GLN A 279 27.33 -31.75 7.60
CA GLN A 279 26.45 -32.27 8.64
C GLN A 279 26.58 -31.46 9.93
N THR A 280 27.80 -31.14 10.35
CA THR A 280 28.09 -30.33 11.54
C THR A 280 27.49 -28.94 11.41
N LEU A 281 27.70 -28.26 10.28
CA LEU A 281 27.14 -26.93 10.03
C LEU A 281 25.61 -26.97 9.97
N ASN A 282 25.02 -27.97 9.30
CA ASN A 282 23.57 -28.17 9.29
C ASN A 282 22.99 -28.42 10.69
N LEU A 283 23.66 -29.23 11.53
CA LEU A 283 23.27 -29.47 12.92
C LEU A 283 23.37 -28.21 13.79
N GLN A 284 24.33 -27.33 13.49
CA GLN A 284 24.45 -26.00 14.08
C GLN A 284 23.45 -24.98 13.50
N GLY A 285 22.65 -25.43 12.53
CA GLY A 285 21.64 -24.67 11.83
C GLY A 285 22.15 -23.81 10.70
N VAL A 286 23.45 -23.81 10.36
CA VAL A 286 24.10 -22.90 9.39
C VAL A 286 23.46 -22.97 8.00
N ASP A 287 23.29 -21.83 7.32
CA ASP A 287 22.79 -21.79 5.94
C ASP A 287 23.92 -22.03 4.95
N LEU A 288 23.90 -23.20 4.32
CA LEU A 288 24.83 -23.57 3.26
C LEU A 288 24.37 -23.08 1.88
N SER A 289 23.21 -22.42 1.76
CA SER A 289 22.78 -21.80 0.52
C SER A 289 23.85 -20.83 0.01
N GLY A 290 24.26 -21.00 -1.24
CA GLY A 290 25.30 -20.21 -1.88
C GLY A 290 26.74 -20.58 -1.52
N ILE A 291 26.97 -21.65 -0.76
CA ILE A 291 28.29 -22.27 -0.60
C ILE A 291 28.50 -23.29 -1.73
N VAL A 292 29.66 -23.24 -2.36
CA VAL A 292 30.13 -24.27 -3.27
C VAL A 292 30.58 -25.47 -2.45
N THR A 293 29.85 -26.57 -2.55
CA THR A 293 30.18 -27.84 -1.88
C THR A 293 30.93 -28.74 -2.86
N CYS A 294 32.26 -28.74 -2.80
CA CYS A 294 33.13 -29.57 -3.63
C CYS A 294 34.11 -30.37 -2.77
N VAL A 295 34.53 -31.54 -3.25
CA VAL A 295 35.49 -32.41 -2.55
C VAL A 295 36.90 -31.82 -2.71
N PRO A 296 37.56 -31.38 -1.62
CA PRO A 296 38.88 -30.76 -1.72
C PRO A 296 39.92 -31.76 -2.25
N GLY A 297 40.65 -31.37 -3.29
CA GLY A 297 41.66 -32.21 -3.95
C GLY A 297 41.21 -32.86 -5.27
N GLU A 298 39.91 -33.01 -5.51
CA GLU A 298 39.36 -33.40 -6.82
C GLU A 298 38.84 -32.20 -7.62
N SER A 299 38.25 -31.22 -6.93
CA SER A 299 37.78 -29.96 -7.51
C SER A 299 37.81 -28.84 -6.45
N ASN A 300 38.15 -27.64 -6.87
CA ASN A 300 38.19 -26.46 -6.00
C ASN A 300 36.91 -25.64 -6.13
N ALA A 301 36.58 -24.83 -5.11
CA ALA A 301 35.45 -23.90 -5.21
C ALA A 301 35.62 -22.91 -6.38
N SER A 302 36.85 -22.59 -6.75
CA SER A 302 37.21 -21.81 -7.94
C SER A 302 36.86 -22.49 -9.27
N ASP A 303 36.65 -23.80 -9.28
CA ASP A 303 36.30 -24.56 -10.49
C ASP A 303 34.80 -24.49 -10.77
N ASN A 304 33.99 -24.02 -9.81
CA ASN A 304 32.58 -23.75 -10.03
C ASN A 304 32.41 -22.71 -11.16
N PRO A 305 31.59 -22.97 -12.18
CA PRO A 305 31.43 -22.08 -13.33
C PRO A 305 30.99 -20.65 -12.96
N VAL A 306 30.18 -20.48 -11.91
CA VAL A 306 29.74 -19.17 -11.42
C VAL A 306 30.91 -18.42 -10.79
N MET A 307 31.70 -19.11 -9.95
CA MET A 307 32.90 -18.54 -9.31
C MET A 307 33.96 -18.14 -10.34
N GLN A 308 34.16 -18.94 -11.40
CA GLN A 308 35.04 -18.57 -12.51
C GLN A 308 34.59 -17.29 -13.21
N CYS A 309 33.29 -17.17 -13.51
CA CYS A 309 32.76 -15.97 -14.15
C CYS A 309 32.92 -14.74 -13.25
N LEU A 310 32.57 -14.85 -11.97
CA LEU A 310 32.72 -13.77 -10.99
C LEU A 310 34.20 -13.39 -10.77
N GLY A 311 35.10 -14.38 -10.70
CA GLY A 311 36.54 -14.17 -10.61
C GLY A 311 37.06 -13.35 -11.79
N ARG A 312 36.71 -13.75 -13.02
CA ARG A 312 37.12 -13.04 -14.23
C ARG A 312 36.53 -11.64 -14.31
N LEU A 313 35.25 -11.46 -13.96
CA LEU A 313 34.64 -10.14 -13.89
C LEU A 313 35.31 -9.24 -12.84
N LYS A 314 35.73 -9.80 -11.71
CA LYS A 314 36.44 -9.06 -10.64
C LYS A 314 37.83 -8.62 -11.09
N GLU A 315 38.54 -9.45 -11.85
CA GLU A 315 39.80 -9.06 -12.50
C GLU A 315 39.57 -7.89 -13.46
N ILE A 316 38.58 -7.99 -14.36
CA ILE A 316 38.26 -6.92 -15.31
C ILE A 316 37.85 -5.63 -14.59
N ASP A 317 37.04 -5.71 -13.53
CA ASP A 317 36.58 -4.54 -12.76
C ASP A 317 37.72 -3.78 -12.07
N SER A 318 38.81 -4.48 -11.73
CA SER A 318 40.00 -3.93 -11.09
C SER A 318 40.94 -3.18 -12.06
N ILE A 319 40.77 -3.37 -13.37
CA ILE A 319 41.57 -2.72 -14.41
C ILE A 319 41.05 -1.30 -14.65
N SER A 320 41.94 -0.31 -14.72
CA SER A 320 41.57 1.04 -15.18
C SER A 320 41.32 1.01 -16.69
N ILE A 321 40.08 1.24 -17.12
CA ILE A 321 39.69 1.15 -18.53
C ILE A 321 40.33 2.30 -19.33
N ASP A 322 41.28 1.97 -20.21
CA ASP A 322 41.79 2.89 -21.24
C ASP A 322 40.95 2.80 -22.53
N PRO A 323 40.80 3.88 -23.32
CA PRO A 323 39.80 3.96 -24.39
C PRO A 323 40.01 3.02 -25.60
N ILE A 324 41.20 2.44 -25.77
CA ILE A 324 41.60 1.71 -27.00
C ILE A 324 41.48 0.18 -26.85
N SER A 325 41.65 -0.36 -25.63
CA SER A 325 41.44 -1.79 -25.32
C SER A 325 40.00 -2.10 -24.88
N SER A 326 39.14 -1.08 -24.82
CA SER A 326 37.81 -1.15 -24.22
C SER A 326 36.81 -2.07 -24.93
N TYR A 327 36.96 -2.35 -26.24
CA TYR A 327 35.95 -3.14 -26.96
C TYR A 327 36.02 -4.63 -26.61
N ASP A 328 37.21 -5.22 -26.62
CA ASP A 328 37.40 -6.65 -26.34
C ASP A 328 36.96 -6.99 -24.92
N TYR A 329 37.33 -6.15 -23.94
CA TYR A 329 36.87 -6.32 -22.56
C TYR A 329 35.35 -6.16 -22.42
N ILE A 330 34.73 -5.23 -23.13
CA ILE A 330 33.28 -5.05 -23.08
C ILE A 330 32.55 -6.25 -23.71
N SER A 331 33.08 -6.80 -24.80
CA SER A 331 32.57 -8.03 -25.40
C SER A 331 32.69 -9.21 -24.41
N GLU A 332 33.86 -9.37 -23.80
CA GLU A 332 34.11 -10.40 -22.78
C GLU A 332 33.17 -10.25 -21.58
N ILE A 333 32.94 -9.02 -21.08
CA ILE A 333 31.96 -8.76 -20.02
C ILE A 333 30.56 -9.21 -20.42
N GLY A 334 30.14 -8.93 -21.67
CA GLY A 334 28.85 -9.36 -22.21
C GLY A 334 28.71 -10.88 -22.19
N GLU A 335 29.72 -11.59 -22.70
CA GLU A 335 29.76 -13.06 -22.72
C GLU A 335 29.73 -13.66 -21.30
N LEU A 336 30.47 -13.05 -20.36
CA LEU A 336 30.49 -13.47 -18.96
C LEU A 336 29.14 -13.25 -18.27
N PHE A 337 28.44 -12.13 -18.53
CA PHE A 337 27.09 -11.93 -18.02
C PHE A 337 26.09 -12.90 -18.62
N ASP A 338 26.15 -13.17 -19.93
CA ASP A 338 25.27 -14.16 -20.58
C ASP A 338 25.51 -15.56 -20.00
N LYS A 339 26.78 -15.93 -19.78
CA LYS A 339 27.14 -17.18 -19.12
C LYS A 339 26.61 -17.25 -17.68
N LEU A 340 26.70 -16.18 -16.91
CA LEU A 340 26.12 -16.11 -15.57
C LEU A 340 24.59 -16.29 -15.60
N ILE A 341 23.90 -15.68 -16.56
CA ILE A 341 22.45 -15.86 -16.75
C ILE A 341 22.15 -17.32 -17.07
N GLY A 342 22.85 -17.92 -18.04
CA GLY A 342 22.66 -19.32 -18.43
C GLY A 342 22.79 -20.27 -17.24
N LEU A 343 23.91 -20.16 -16.50
CA LEU A 343 24.16 -20.95 -15.29
C LEU A 343 23.08 -20.73 -14.22
N SER A 344 22.61 -19.49 -14.06
CA SER A 344 21.56 -19.15 -13.09
C SER A 344 20.19 -19.72 -13.47
N THR A 345 19.90 -19.86 -14.76
CA THR A 345 18.65 -20.47 -15.26
C THR A 345 18.65 -21.99 -15.19
N GLU A 346 19.83 -22.63 -15.24
CA GLU A 346 19.96 -24.09 -15.12
C GLU A 346 19.68 -24.59 -13.70
N ALA A 347 20.14 -23.86 -12.68
CA ALA A 347 19.95 -24.23 -11.27
C ALA A 347 19.82 -23.00 -10.38
N SER A 348 18.73 -22.91 -9.62
CA SER A 348 18.50 -21.81 -8.66
C SER A 348 19.57 -21.71 -7.57
N ALA A 349 20.27 -22.81 -7.25
CA ALA A 349 21.41 -22.81 -6.34
C ALA A 349 22.57 -21.92 -6.83
N ASN A 350 22.75 -21.80 -8.16
CA ASN A 350 23.79 -20.95 -8.75
C ASN A 350 23.54 -19.46 -8.51
N VAL A 351 22.27 -19.04 -8.42
CA VAL A 351 21.90 -17.67 -8.04
C VAL A 351 22.37 -17.37 -6.61
N ALA A 352 22.10 -18.28 -5.67
CA ALA A 352 22.55 -18.13 -4.28
C ALA A 352 24.08 -18.07 -4.19
N ILE A 353 24.81 -18.90 -4.96
CA ILE A 353 26.28 -18.87 -5.04
C ILE A 353 26.74 -17.50 -5.55
N GLY A 354 26.15 -17.01 -6.64
CA GLY A 354 26.52 -15.72 -7.23
C GLY A 354 26.30 -14.56 -6.26
N VAL A 355 25.16 -14.52 -5.57
CA VAL A 355 24.82 -13.47 -4.59
C VAL A 355 25.75 -13.50 -3.39
N LYS A 356 25.97 -14.68 -2.79
CA LYS A 356 26.81 -14.83 -1.59
C LYS A 356 28.26 -14.46 -1.84
N ASN A 357 28.74 -14.63 -3.07
CA ASN A 357 30.10 -14.32 -3.49
C ASN A 357 30.24 -12.94 -4.17
N GLY A 358 29.32 -12.01 -3.88
CA GLY A 358 29.47 -10.59 -4.23
C GLY A 358 29.04 -10.22 -5.65
N GLY A 359 28.29 -11.08 -6.33
CA GLY A 359 27.85 -10.86 -7.70
C GLY A 359 27.02 -9.58 -7.89
N ILE A 360 26.17 -9.22 -6.93
CA ILE A 360 25.34 -7.99 -7.01
C ILE A 360 26.22 -6.73 -7.03
N GLN A 361 27.17 -6.65 -6.10
CA GLN A 361 28.10 -5.53 -5.98
C GLN A 361 28.91 -5.38 -7.26
N LEU A 362 29.43 -6.51 -7.77
CA LEU A 362 30.28 -6.55 -8.95
C LEU A 362 29.52 -6.16 -10.21
N VAL A 363 28.34 -6.73 -10.45
CA VAL A 363 27.49 -6.37 -11.60
C VAL A 363 27.09 -4.89 -11.54
N CYS A 364 26.76 -4.34 -10.36
CA CYS A 364 26.49 -2.91 -10.20
C CYS A 364 27.72 -2.05 -10.53
N SER A 365 28.90 -2.41 -10.01
CA SER A 365 30.17 -1.71 -10.26
C SER A 365 30.46 -1.65 -11.76
N ILE A 366 30.44 -2.80 -12.44
CA ILE A 366 30.73 -2.91 -13.86
C ILE A 366 29.69 -2.15 -14.70
N CYS A 367 28.40 -2.32 -14.42
CA CYS A 367 27.34 -1.60 -15.15
C CYS A 367 27.46 -0.08 -15.02
N SER A 368 28.00 0.43 -13.90
CA SER A 368 28.24 1.87 -13.71
C SER A 368 29.40 2.42 -14.58
N LYS A 369 30.33 1.56 -14.99
CA LYS A 369 31.52 1.89 -15.79
C LYS A 369 31.31 1.70 -17.30
N ILE A 370 30.33 0.90 -17.71
CA ILE A 370 30.04 0.63 -19.13
C ILE A 370 29.46 1.89 -19.80
N PRO A 371 30.06 2.37 -20.91
CA PRO A 371 29.51 3.51 -21.66
C PRO A 371 28.14 3.19 -22.27
N ASN A 372 27.24 4.19 -22.27
CA ASN A 372 25.85 4.05 -22.75
C ASN A 372 25.70 3.54 -24.20
N GLN A 373 26.74 3.66 -25.04
CA GLN A 373 26.73 3.14 -26.41
C GLN A 373 26.72 1.60 -26.48
N PHE A 374 27.21 0.92 -25.45
CA PHE A 374 27.26 -0.55 -25.37
C PHE A 374 25.99 -1.13 -24.76
N LYS A 375 24.86 -0.82 -25.42
CA LYS A 375 23.51 -1.13 -24.95
C LYS A 375 23.29 -2.63 -24.69
N ALA A 376 23.79 -3.49 -25.58
CA ALA A 376 23.63 -4.94 -25.45
C ALA A 376 24.25 -5.48 -24.14
N VAL A 377 25.44 -5.02 -23.76
CA VAL A 377 26.12 -5.48 -22.55
C VAL A 377 25.40 -4.99 -21.30
N LEU A 378 24.90 -3.74 -21.31
CA LEU A 378 24.06 -3.22 -20.23
C LEU A 378 22.78 -4.04 -20.06
N VAL A 379 22.12 -4.43 -21.15
CA VAL A 379 20.90 -5.27 -21.12
C VAL A 379 21.17 -6.59 -20.42
N VAL A 380 22.24 -7.30 -20.80
CA VAL A 380 22.59 -8.58 -20.19
C VAL A 380 23.00 -8.40 -18.72
N GLY A 381 23.76 -7.34 -18.40
CA GLY A 381 24.09 -7.02 -17.01
C GLY A 381 22.86 -6.75 -16.13
N LEU A 382 21.88 -6.01 -16.64
CA LEU A 382 20.61 -5.76 -15.96
C LEU A 382 19.80 -7.05 -15.76
N LYS A 383 19.77 -7.95 -16.75
CA LYS A 383 19.10 -9.25 -16.62
C LYS A 383 19.76 -10.13 -15.55
N ALA A 384 21.10 -10.19 -15.54
CA ALA A 384 21.85 -10.90 -14.50
C ALA A 384 21.54 -10.32 -13.11
N LEU A 385 21.48 -8.99 -13.00
CA LEU A 385 21.15 -8.31 -11.76
C LEU A 385 19.72 -8.62 -11.29
N ALA A 386 18.73 -8.61 -12.18
CA ALA A 386 17.35 -8.95 -11.83
C ALA A 386 17.23 -10.39 -11.28
N LEU A 387 17.98 -11.35 -11.84
CA LEU A 387 18.03 -12.73 -11.35
C LEU A 387 18.63 -12.84 -9.94
N PHE A 388 19.65 -12.02 -9.65
CA PHE A 388 20.31 -12.01 -8.34
C PHE A 388 19.46 -11.35 -7.25
N LEU A 389 18.39 -10.62 -7.59
CA LEU A 389 17.50 -9.93 -6.65
C LEU A 389 16.25 -10.77 -6.36
N TYR A 390 16.42 -11.84 -5.59
CA TYR A 390 15.35 -12.81 -5.33
C TYR A 390 14.81 -12.78 -3.88
N ASP A 391 15.49 -12.10 -2.97
CA ASP A 391 15.10 -12.03 -1.55
C ASP A 391 15.45 -10.68 -0.89
N VAL A 392 15.08 -10.54 0.38
CA VAL A 392 15.31 -9.30 1.13
C VAL A 392 16.80 -9.00 1.34
N GLN A 393 17.66 -10.02 1.43
CA GLN A 393 19.09 -9.82 1.69
C GLN A 393 19.85 -9.37 0.43
N SER A 394 19.53 -9.96 -0.72
CA SER A 394 20.05 -9.55 -2.02
C SER A 394 19.64 -8.12 -2.37
N THR A 395 18.36 -7.75 -2.14
CA THR A 395 17.91 -6.36 -2.34
C THR A 395 18.61 -5.38 -1.40
N GLU A 396 18.89 -5.77 -0.16
CA GLU A 396 19.64 -4.91 0.77
C GLU A 396 21.12 -4.74 0.38
N THR A 397 21.70 -5.78 -0.23
CA THR A 397 23.03 -5.73 -0.83
C THR A 397 23.06 -4.76 -2.01
N PHE A 398 22.05 -4.82 -2.88
CA PHE A 398 21.88 -3.89 -3.99
C PHE A 398 21.71 -2.45 -3.52
N ARG A 399 20.91 -2.22 -2.47
CA ARG A 399 20.76 -0.89 -1.84
C ARG A 399 22.11 -0.36 -1.35
N SER A 400 22.85 -1.19 -0.62
CA SER A 400 24.16 -0.82 -0.04
C SER A 400 25.22 -0.56 -1.11
N SER A 401 25.07 -1.13 -2.30
CA SER A 401 25.96 -0.95 -3.45
C SER A 401 25.66 0.31 -4.27
N GLY A 402 24.68 1.13 -3.86
CA GLY A 402 24.21 2.27 -4.66
C GLY A 402 23.46 1.88 -5.93
N GLY A 403 22.99 0.63 -6.00
CA GLY A 403 22.40 0.04 -7.20
C GLY A 403 21.20 0.81 -7.74
N ALA A 404 20.34 1.35 -6.85
CA ALA A 404 19.18 2.15 -7.27
C ALA A 404 19.58 3.40 -8.07
N THR A 405 20.63 4.11 -7.63
CA THR A 405 21.16 5.29 -8.31
C THR A 405 21.78 4.94 -9.66
N ILE A 406 22.56 3.85 -9.71
CA ILE A 406 23.17 3.35 -10.95
C ILE A 406 22.07 2.99 -11.96
N LEU A 407 21.07 2.22 -11.53
CA LEU A 407 19.94 1.81 -12.37
C LEU A 407 19.15 3.01 -12.91
N ALA A 408 18.83 3.99 -12.05
CA ALA A 408 18.14 5.20 -12.48
C ALA A 408 18.96 5.99 -13.52
N GLY A 409 20.29 6.03 -13.37
CA GLY A 409 21.20 6.61 -14.36
C GLY A 409 21.16 5.88 -15.71
N ILE A 410 21.20 4.55 -15.70
CA ILE A 410 21.12 3.71 -16.91
C ILE A 410 19.77 3.91 -17.62
N LEU A 411 18.66 3.86 -16.88
CA LEU A 411 17.31 4.08 -17.43
C LEU A 411 17.15 5.47 -18.05
N LYS A 412 17.68 6.51 -17.38
CA LYS A 412 17.63 7.88 -17.88
C LYS A 412 18.42 8.05 -19.18
N ASN A 413 19.58 7.42 -19.29
CA ASN A 413 20.45 7.52 -20.47
C ASN A 413 20.02 6.58 -21.61
N GLY A 414 19.34 5.48 -21.29
CA GLY A 414 18.88 4.46 -22.23
C GLY A 414 17.40 4.58 -22.61
N ASN A 415 16.78 5.75 -22.42
CA ASN A 415 15.33 5.97 -22.56
C ASN A 415 14.75 5.72 -23.97
N GLU A 416 15.59 5.62 -25.00
CA GLU A 416 15.18 5.27 -26.36
C GLU A 416 15.33 3.78 -26.70
N ASN A 417 15.97 2.98 -25.85
CA ASN A 417 16.21 1.57 -26.12
C ASN A 417 15.23 0.69 -25.32
N ILE A 418 14.37 -0.02 -26.04
CA ILE A 418 13.34 -0.88 -25.45
C ILE A 418 13.91 -1.97 -24.54
N ASP A 419 15.02 -2.60 -24.92
CA ASP A 419 15.62 -3.71 -24.16
C ASP A 419 16.24 -3.23 -22.84
N ILE A 420 16.85 -2.03 -22.84
CA ILE A 420 17.36 -1.39 -21.62
C ILE A 420 16.19 -1.04 -20.70
N LEU A 421 15.13 -0.44 -21.24
CA LEU A 421 13.96 -0.10 -20.44
C LEU A 421 13.30 -1.34 -19.84
N ASP A 422 13.09 -2.39 -20.64
CA ASP A 422 12.46 -3.62 -20.18
C ASP A 422 13.32 -4.33 -19.11
N SER A 423 14.61 -4.52 -19.38
CA SER A 423 15.51 -5.15 -18.41
C SER A 423 15.70 -4.28 -17.16
N GLY A 424 15.76 -2.96 -17.31
CA GLY A 424 15.92 -2.05 -16.19
C GLY A 424 14.68 -1.97 -15.29
N PHE A 425 13.47 -1.95 -15.87
CA PHE A 425 12.25 -2.04 -15.06
C PHE A 425 12.06 -3.43 -14.44
N SER A 426 12.62 -4.48 -15.03
CA SER A 426 12.70 -5.81 -14.40
C SER A 426 13.54 -5.73 -13.12
N VAL A 427 14.69 -5.05 -13.14
CA VAL A 427 15.50 -4.78 -11.94
C VAL A 427 14.73 -3.92 -10.93
N VAL A 428 13.99 -2.88 -11.35
CA VAL A 428 13.15 -2.08 -10.45
C VAL A 428 12.13 -2.97 -9.73
N ALA A 429 11.41 -3.82 -10.46
CA ALA A 429 10.41 -4.72 -9.89
C ALA A 429 11.05 -5.73 -8.92
N ALA A 430 12.16 -6.36 -9.30
CA ALA A 430 12.87 -7.30 -8.44
C ALA A 430 13.41 -6.63 -7.17
N ALA A 431 14.06 -5.47 -7.30
CA ALA A 431 14.63 -4.71 -6.19
C ALA A 431 13.55 -4.17 -5.22
N ALA A 432 12.39 -3.77 -5.74
CA ALA A 432 11.30 -3.19 -4.95
C ALA A 432 10.44 -4.24 -4.22
N THR A 433 10.44 -5.50 -4.68
CA THR A 433 9.59 -6.56 -4.10
C THR A 433 9.97 -6.80 -2.64
N GLY A 434 9.01 -6.64 -1.73
CA GLY A 434 9.22 -6.82 -0.29
C GLY A 434 10.22 -5.84 0.35
N ASN A 435 10.55 -4.73 -0.31
CA ASN A 435 11.51 -3.74 0.19
C ASN A 435 11.03 -2.29 0.02
N GLU A 436 10.34 -1.77 1.04
CA GLU A 436 9.76 -0.41 0.99
C GLU A 436 10.84 0.69 0.93
N ILE A 437 12.03 0.45 1.49
CA ILE A 437 13.14 1.42 1.48
C ILE A 437 13.62 1.63 0.03
N LEU A 438 13.72 0.56 -0.76
CA LEU A 438 14.07 0.67 -2.17
C LEU A 438 12.93 1.28 -2.99
N LYS A 439 11.67 1.02 -2.67
CA LYS A 439 10.54 1.74 -3.28
C LYS A 439 10.67 3.24 -3.06
N GLU A 440 10.91 3.66 -1.83
CA GLU A 440 11.11 5.08 -1.50
C GLU A 440 12.28 5.66 -2.30
N SER A 441 13.42 4.96 -2.33
CA SER A 441 14.61 5.37 -3.10
C SER A 441 14.32 5.54 -4.60
N PHE A 442 13.61 4.60 -5.23
CA PHE A 442 13.22 4.73 -6.64
C PHE A 442 12.28 5.90 -6.89
N MET A 443 11.35 6.14 -5.97
CA MET A 443 10.45 7.30 -6.04
C MET A 443 11.22 8.61 -5.84
N GLU A 444 12.25 8.68 -5.00
CA GLU A 444 13.13 9.85 -4.89
C GLU A 444 13.96 10.09 -6.16
N LEU A 445 14.43 9.01 -6.78
CA LEU A 445 15.20 9.01 -8.03
C LEU A 445 14.36 9.24 -9.30
N LYS A 446 13.07 9.56 -9.14
CA LYS A 446 12.15 9.90 -10.24
C LYS A 446 11.89 8.76 -11.24
N VAL A 447 11.92 7.51 -10.76
CA VAL A 447 11.54 6.35 -11.59
C VAL A 447 10.08 6.44 -12.05
N ASP A 448 9.20 7.08 -11.28
CA ASP A 448 7.82 7.39 -11.68
C ASP A 448 7.76 8.23 -12.96
N GLU A 449 8.62 9.25 -13.08
CA GLU A 449 8.71 10.09 -14.28
C GLU A 449 9.32 9.34 -15.48
N LEU A 450 10.32 8.47 -15.24
CA LEU A 450 10.92 7.62 -16.28
C LEU A 450 9.91 6.60 -16.85
N ILE A 451 9.09 5.99 -15.98
CA ILE A 451 7.99 5.10 -16.39
C ILE A 451 7.01 5.84 -17.30
N LEU A 452 6.59 7.06 -16.92
CA LEU A 452 5.69 7.86 -17.74
C LEU A 452 6.29 8.20 -19.11
N GLN A 453 7.58 8.57 -19.14
CA GLN A 453 8.29 8.84 -20.40
C GLN A 453 8.33 7.61 -21.31
N ALA A 454 8.63 6.43 -20.75
CA ALA A 454 8.65 5.17 -21.48
C ALA A 454 7.27 4.80 -22.04
N LEU A 455 6.19 4.97 -21.27
CA LEU A 455 4.81 4.75 -21.75
C LEU A 455 4.40 5.71 -22.87
N ASN A 456 4.87 6.95 -22.82
CA ASN A 456 4.57 7.97 -23.83
C ASN A 456 5.50 7.92 -25.05
N GLY A 457 6.56 7.12 -24.99
CA GLY A 457 7.58 7.00 -26.04
C GLY A 457 7.11 6.26 -27.29
N GLN A 458 8.04 5.94 -28.19
CA GLN A 458 7.73 5.25 -29.45
C GLN A 458 7.32 3.78 -29.26
N HIS A 459 7.66 3.17 -28.12
CA HIS A 459 7.43 1.76 -27.81
C HIS A 459 6.21 1.54 -26.90
N LYS A 460 5.12 2.28 -27.14
CA LYS A 460 3.90 2.21 -26.32
C LYS A 460 3.42 0.75 -26.20
N GLY A 461 3.16 0.31 -24.97
CA GLY A 461 2.67 -1.05 -24.70
C GLY A 461 3.62 -2.20 -25.01
N SER A 462 4.87 -1.93 -25.40
CA SER A 462 5.83 -3.00 -25.75
C SER A 462 6.75 -3.42 -24.60
N ILE A 463 6.82 -2.61 -23.53
CA ILE A 463 7.69 -2.84 -22.37
C ILE A 463 6.87 -3.49 -21.26
N GLN A 464 6.98 -4.80 -21.09
CA GLN A 464 6.14 -5.56 -20.16
C GLN A 464 6.55 -5.32 -18.71
N ASN A 465 7.85 -5.35 -18.44
CA ASN A 465 8.39 -5.22 -17.08
C ASN A 465 8.10 -3.84 -16.47
N LEU A 466 7.78 -2.84 -17.28
CA LEU A 466 7.33 -1.52 -16.82
C LEU A 466 6.03 -1.62 -16.01
N TYR A 467 5.06 -2.40 -16.49
CA TYR A 467 3.78 -2.55 -15.80
C TYR A 467 3.95 -3.30 -14.47
N ASP A 468 4.85 -4.29 -14.44
CA ASP A 468 5.21 -4.99 -13.21
C ASP A 468 5.93 -4.07 -12.22
N ALA A 469 6.82 -3.20 -12.68
CA ALA A 469 7.44 -2.18 -11.83
C ALA A 469 6.38 -1.25 -11.20
N ILE A 470 5.39 -0.77 -11.97
CA ILE A 470 4.26 0.02 -11.40
C ILE A 470 3.53 -0.79 -10.34
N ARG A 471 3.16 -2.05 -10.64
CA ARG A 471 2.42 -2.91 -9.73
C ARG A 471 3.17 -3.12 -8.42
N VAL A 472 4.46 -3.48 -8.48
CA VAL A 472 5.29 -3.75 -7.30
C VAL A 472 5.53 -2.48 -6.47
N LEU A 473 5.86 -1.35 -7.12
CA LEU A 473 6.01 -0.06 -6.43
C LEU A 473 4.71 0.35 -5.72
N LEU A 474 3.55 -0.11 -6.20
CA LEU A 474 2.23 0.17 -5.66
C LEU A 474 1.59 -0.99 -4.89
N THR A 475 2.37 -1.99 -4.47
CA THR A 475 1.89 -3.09 -3.62
C THR A 475 2.50 -2.99 -2.22
N PRO A 476 1.72 -3.02 -1.13
CA PRO A 476 2.26 -3.05 0.23
C PRO A 476 2.63 -4.49 0.61
N ASP A 477 3.87 -4.91 0.31
CA ASP A 477 4.37 -6.29 0.47
C ASP A 477 5.62 -6.40 1.38
N ASP A 478 5.98 -5.34 2.11
CA ASP A 478 7.09 -5.37 3.09
C ASP A 478 6.54 -5.51 4.51
N ASP A 479 6.45 -6.76 4.99
CA ASP A 479 5.91 -7.10 6.31
C ASP A 479 6.75 -6.57 7.49
N ARG A 480 7.99 -6.12 7.23
CA ARG A 480 8.86 -5.54 8.26
C ARG A 480 8.42 -4.12 8.64
N ILE A 481 7.59 -3.50 7.80
CA ILE A 481 7.18 -2.11 7.95
C ILE A 481 5.68 -2.05 8.23
N VAL A 482 5.33 -1.47 9.37
CA VAL A 482 3.94 -1.42 9.86
C VAL A 482 3.02 -0.55 8.98
N ALA A 483 3.58 0.37 8.20
CA ALA A 483 2.82 1.24 7.30
C ALA A 483 3.61 1.60 6.03
N SER A 484 3.18 1.07 4.89
CA SER A 484 3.73 1.36 3.57
C SER A 484 3.29 2.74 3.04
N GLN A 485 4.13 3.37 2.21
CA GLN A 485 3.86 4.65 1.53
C GLN A 485 3.25 4.48 0.14
N VAL A 486 2.90 3.26 -0.26
CA VAL A 486 2.28 2.91 -1.54
C VAL A 486 1.12 3.82 -1.95
N TYR A 487 0.26 4.22 -1.01
CA TYR A 487 -0.84 5.14 -1.30
C TYR A 487 -0.35 6.54 -1.70
N GLY A 488 0.74 7.00 -1.06
CA GLY A 488 1.45 8.22 -1.44
C GLY A 488 2.09 8.11 -2.82
N TYR A 489 2.68 6.96 -3.15
CA TYR A 489 3.27 6.70 -4.46
C TYR A 489 2.21 6.70 -5.57
N ALA A 490 1.06 6.04 -5.37
CA ALA A 490 -0.05 6.05 -6.32
C ALA A 490 -0.55 7.47 -6.63
N ARG A 491 -0.64 8.33 -5.60
CA ARG A 491 -0.98 9.76 -5.81
C ARG A 491 0.09 10.53 -6.57
N ARG A 492 1.37 10.22 -6.37
CA ARG A 492 2.46 10.81 -7.15
C ARG A 492 2.37 10.41 -8.63
N PHE A 493 2.21 9.12 -8.90
CA PHE A 493 1.95 8.57 -10.22
C PHE A 493 0.76 9.25 -10.91
N ALA A 494 -0.36 9.42 -10.20
CA ALA A 494 -1.51 10.12 -10.73
C ALA A 494 -1.22 11.61 -11.03
N LYS A 495 -0.50 12.30 -10.13
CA LYS A 495 -0.17 13.72 -10.30
C LYS A 495 0.71 13.99 -11.52
N ILE A 496 1.60 13.07 -11.89
CA ILE A 496 2.42 13.19 -13.10
C ILE A 496 1.65 12.83 -14.37
N GLY A 497 0.43 12.31 -14.27
CA GLY A 497 -0.44 12.03 -15.43
C GLY A 497 -0.39 10.59 -15.93
N ILE A 498 0.10 9.62 -15.13
CA ILE A 498 0.22 8.21 -15.54
C ILE A 498 -1.12 7.60 -16.00
N ALA A 499 -2.24 8.05 -15.43
CA ALA A 499 -3.56 7.52 -15.73
C ALA A 499 -3.88 7.62 -17.22
N GLY A 500 -3.49 8.72 -17.89
CA GLY A 500 -3.72 8.87 -19.32
C GLY A 500 -2.86 7.95 -20.17
N ALA A 501 -1.58 7.85 -19.86
CA ALA A 501 -0.67 6.96 -20.57
C ALA A 501 -1.10 5.49 -20.44
N LEU A 502 -1.55 5.08 -19.25
CA LEU A 502 -2.09 3.74 -19.03
C LEU A 502 -3.39 3.53 -19.80
N VAL A 503 -4.31 4.50 -19.82
CA VAL A 503 -5.57 4.43 -20.59
C VAL A 503 -5.32 4.32 -22.09
N GLU A 504 -4.32 5.04 -22.63
CA GLU A 504 -3.89 4.88 -24.03
C GLU A 504 -3.47 3.43 -24.34
N SER A 505 -2.79 2.75 -23.41
CA SER A 505 -2.41 1.34 -23.58
C SER A 505 -3.59 0.36 -23.66
N LEU A 506 -4.79 0.74 -23.16
CA LEU A 506 -6.00 -0.09 -23.33
C LEU A 506 -6.61 0.01 -24.73
N HIS A 507 -6.37 1.11 -25.47
CA HIS A 507 -7.03 1.34 -26.76
C HIS A 507 -6.59 0.37 -27.86
N GLY A 508 -5.47 -0.33 -27.69
CA GLY A 508 -5.07 -1.44 -28.57
C GLY A 508 -5.97 -2.68 -28.45
N GLY A 509 -6.86 -2.72 -27.44
CA GLY A 509 -7.81 -3.82 -27.24
C GLY A 509 -7.12 -5.18 -27.14
N LEU A 510 -7.81 -6.24 -27.58
CA LEU A 510 -7.30 -7.62 -27.49
C LEU A 510 -6.06 -7.89 -28.35
N THR A 511 -5.75 -7.02 -29.31
CA THR A 511 -4.53 -7.15 -30.12
C THR A 511 -3.28 -6.73 -29.36
N SER A 512 -3.45 -5.95 -28.27
CA SER A 512 -2.35 -5.47 -27.46
C SER A 512 -1.87 -6.53 -26.48
N PRO A 513 -0.60 -6.98 -26.55
CA PRO A 513 -0.05 -7.94 -25.60
C PRO A 513 0.02 -7.37 -24.17
N SER A 514 0.05 -6.04 -24.02
CA SER A 514 0.10 -5.38 -22.72
C SER A 514 -1.25 -5.10 -22.09
N LEU A 515 -2.38 -5.41 -22.73
CA LEU A 515 -3.71 -5.03 -22.23
C LEU A 515 -3.93 -5.49 -20.78
N VAL A 516 -3.63 -6.75 -20.49
CA VAL A 516 -3.81 -7.33 -19.16
C VAL A 516 -2.94 -6.60 -18.13
N SER A 517 -1.66 -6.37 -18.45
CA SER A 517 -0.72 -5.69 -17.56
C SER A 517 -1.06 -4.22 -17.35
N ALA A 518 -1.51 -3.52 -18.39
CA ALA A 518 -1.99 -2.16 -18.32
C ALA A 518 -3.23 -2.06 -17.42
N CYS A 519 -4.18 -2.99 -17.52
CA CYS A 519 -5.35 -3.02 -16.64
C CYS A 519 -4.96 -3.25 -15.17
N ILE A 520 -4.00 -4.14 -14.89
CA ILE A 520 -3.53 -4.40 -13.53
C ILE A 520 -2.79 -3.18 -12.96
N ALA A 521 -1.91 -2.56 -13.75
CA ALA A 521 -1.22 -1.33 -13.35
C ALA A 521 -2.19 -0.18 -13.10
N LEU A 522 -3.21 -0.02 -13.96
CA LEU A 522 -4.24 1.01 -13.80
C LEU A 522 -5.08 0.77 -12.55
N LYS A 523 -5.38 -0.50 -12.22
CA LYS A 523 -6.07 -0.88 -10.97
C LYS A 523 -5.23 -0.51 -9.74
N ALA A 524 -3.91 -0.69 -9.79
CA ALA A 524 -2.99 -0.33 -8.71
C ALA A 524 -2.89 1.19 -8.49
N VAL A 525 -2.99 1.98 -9.57
CA VAL A 525 -2.99 3.45 -9.51
C VAL A 525 -4.32 4.01 -8.98
N ALA A 526 -5.45 3.35 -9.25
CA ALA A 526 -6.81 3.77 -8.90
C ALA A 526 -7.11 3.65 -7.39
N VAL A 527 -6.41 4.42 -6.55
CA VAL A 527 -6.51 4.32 -5.08
C VAL A 527 -7.53 5.27 -4.44
N ASN A 528 -8.02 6.27 -5.17
CA ASN A 528 -9.02 7.23 -4.70
C ASN A 528 -9.97 7.71 -5.82
N ASP A 529 -11.04 8.39 -5.42
CA ASP A 529 -12.09 8.89 -6.32
C ASP A 529 -11.59 9.89 -7.35
N GLU A 530 -10.67 10.78 -7.01
CA GLU A 530 -10.11 11.77 -7.95
C GLU A 530 -9.38 11.08 -9.11
N ILE A 531 -8.62 10.03 -8.81
CA ILE A 531 -7.90 9.25 -9.81
C ILE A 531 -8.88 8.46 -10.67
N CYS A 532 -9.87 7.80 -10.06
CA CYS A 532 -10.91 7.08 -10.80
C CYS A 532 -11.68 8.00 -11.78
N LYS A 533 -11.99 9.23 -11.35
CA LYS A 533 -12.57 10.26 -12.23
C LYS A 533 -11.66 10.63 -13.38
N SER A 534 -10.37 10.87 -13.12
CA SER A 534 -9.40 11.16 -14.18
C SER A 534 -9.26 10.02 -15.20
N ILE A 535 -9.36 8.76 -14.76
CA ILE A 535 -9.37 7.60 -15.65
C ILE A 535 -10.61 7.61 -16.55
N ALA A 536 -11.79 7.89 -15.99
CA ALA A 536 -13.03 7.96 -16.75
C ALA A 536 -13.07 9.13 -17.74
N GLU A 537 -12.63 10.33 -17.34
CA GLU A 537 -12.54 11.51 -18.21
C GLU A 537 -11.64 11.29 -19.44
N ARG A 538 -10.67 10.38 -19.33
CA ARG A 538 -9.76 10.00 -20.42
C ARG A 538 -10.28 8.86 -21.30
N GLY A 539 -11.55 8.47 -21.14
CA GLY A 539 -12.17 7.40 -21.92
C GLY A 539 -11.86 5.98 -21.41
N GLY A 540 -11.29 5.83 -20.21
CA GLY A 540 -10.92 4.53 -19.66
C GLY A 540 -12.12 3.58 -19.51
N ILE A 541 -13.29 4.09 -19.12
CA ILE A 541 -14.50 3.27 -18.97
C ILE A 541 -14.97 2.71 -20.33
N ASP A 542 -14.97 3.53 -21.38
CA ASP A 542 -15.32 3.10 -22.73
C ASP A 542 -14.38 1.99 -23.24
N ALA A 543 -13.07 2.18 -23.06
CA ALA A 543 -12.07 1.20 -23.47
C ALA A 543 -12.24 -0.15 -22.72
N ILE A 544 -12.52 -0.11 -21.41
CA ILE A 544 -12.74 -1.31 -20.59
C ILE A 544 -14.02 -2.04 -21.04
N LEU A 545 -15.12 -1.32 -21.26
CA LEU A 545 -16.39 -1.91 -21.70
C LEU A 545 -16.27 -2.52 -23.10
N GLN A 546 -15.52 -1.89 -24.01
CA GLN A 546 -15.22 -2.48 -25.32
C GLN A 546 -14.40 -3.76 -25.19
N CYS A 547 -13.35 -3.77 -24.35
CA CYS A 547 -12.55 -4.97 -24.09
C CYS A 547 -13.38 -6.10 -23.47
N ILE A 548 -14.36 -5.77 -22.63
CA ILE A 548 -15.32 -6.75 -22.08
C ILE A 548 -16.11 -7.41 -23.21
N ASP A 549 -16.70 -6.63 -24.12
CA ASP A 549 -17.46 -7.20 -25.24
C ASP A 549 -16.59 -8.07 -26.15
N ASP A 550 -15.44 -7.54 -26.58
CA ASP A 550 -14.50 -8.24 -27.46
C ASP A 550 -13.99 -9.54 -26.81
N SER A 551 -13.71 -9.51 -25.50
CA SER A 551 -13.30 -10.71 -24.76
C SER A 551 -14.38 -11.77 -24.67
N GLY A 552 -15.65 -11.35 -24.60
CA GLY A 552 -16.79 -12.24 -24.73
C GLY A 552 -16.86 -12.88 -26.12
N GLU A 553 -16.66 -12.10 -27.19
CA GLU A 553 -16.75 -12.61 -28.58
C GLU A 553 -15.65 -13.61 -28.90
N GLN A 554 -14.44 -13.35 -28.41
CA GLN A 554 -13.27 -14.17 -28.67
C GLN A 554 -13.06 -15.28 -27.64
N GLY A 555 -13.91 -15.36 -26.59
CA GLY A 555 -13.75 -16.33 -25.52
C GLY A 555 -12.49 -16.14 -24.66
N ASN A 556 -11.95 -14.91 -24.60
CA ASN A 556 -10.74 -14.61 -23.83
C ASN A 556 -11.04 -14.36 -22.34
N LYS A 557 -11.08 -15.45 -21.56
CA LYS A 557 -11.35 -15.42 -20.12
C LYS A 557 -10.37 -14.57 -19.30
N THR A 558 -9.11 -14.48 -19.69
CA THR A 558 -8.10 -13.69 -18.96
C THR A 558 -8.40 -12.20 -19.06
N VAL A 559 -8.69 -11.72 -20.27
CA VAL A 559 -9.06 -10.30 -20.49
C VAL A 559 -10.38 -9.98 -19.81
N ALA A 560 -11.38 -10.86 -19.94
CA ALA A 560 -12.69 -10.68 -19.29
C ALA A 560 -12.54 -10.46 -17.78
N ARG A 561 -11.81 -11.36 -17.10
CA ARG A 561 -11.58 -11.28 -15.64
C ARG A 561 -10.84 -10.01 -15.27
N THR A 562 -9.75 -9.70 -15.94
CA THR A 562 -8.92 -8.53 -15.60
C THR A 562 -9.70 -7.22 -15.83
N CYS A 563 -10.47 -7.11 -16.91
CA CYS A 563 -11.29 -5.94 -17.20
C CYS A 563 -12.42 -5.78 -16.17
N CYS A 564 -13.14 -6.85 -15.82
CA CYS A 564 -14.14 -6.80 -14.75
C CYS A 564 -13.51 -6.41 -13.41
N SER A 565 -12.33 -6.95 -13.07
CA SER A 565 -11.64 -6.64 -11.82
C SER A 565 -11.21 -5.17 -11.72
N LEU A 566 -10.77 -4.57 -12.83
CA LEU A 566 -10.49 -3.13 -12.93
C LEU A 566 -11.79 -2.32 -12.84
N LEU A 567 -12.84 -2.71 -13.59
CA LEU A 567 -14.12 -2.00 -13.59
C LEU A 567 -14.76 -1.97 -12.20
N SER A 568 -14.70 -3.08 -11.46
CA SER A 568 -15.15 -3.17 -10.06
C SER A 568 -14.39 -2.20 -9.15
N LYS A 569 -13.06 -2.07 -9.33
CA LYS A 569 -12.24 -1.11 -8.57
C LYS A 569 -12.65 0.34 -8.86
N LEU A 570 -12.88 0.68 -10.13
CA LEU A 570 -13.29 2.04 -10.54
C LEU A 570 -14.71 2.37 -10.07
N ALA A 571 -15.62 1.38 -10.11
CA ALA A 571 -17.00 1.48 -9.62
C ALA A 571 -17.08 1.71 -8.09
N GLY A 572 -15.97 1.61 -7.36
CA GLY A 572 -15.91 2.01 -5.96
C GLY A 572 -16.25 3.49 -5.73
N SER A 573 -16.03 4.36 -6.73
CA SER A 573 -16.47 5.76 -6.67
C SER A 573 -17.90 5.90 -7.21
N ASP A 574 -18.79 6.50 -6.41
CA ASP A 574 -20.21 6.65 -6.75
C ASP A 574 -20.42 7.41 -8.07
N SER A 575 -19.58 8.42 -8.36
CA SER A 575 -19.62 9.15 -9.63
C SER A 575 -19.35 8.29 -10.87
N ILE A 576 -18.56 7.23 -10.72
CA ILE A 576 -18.20 6.32 -11.81
C ILE A 576 -19.30 5.29 -12.04
N LYS A 577 -20.05 4.90 -11.00
CA LYS A 577 -21.17 3.96 -11.13
C LYS A 577 -22.19 4.46 -12.15
N SER A 578 -22.59 5.72 -12.03
CA SER A 578 -23.52 6.36 -12.97
C SER A 578 -22.99 6.31 -14.41
N VAL A 579 -21.72 6.67 -14.61
CA VAL A 579 -21.07 6.63 -15.94
C VAL A 579 -21.06 5.22 -16.53
N ILE A 580 -20.79 4.19 -15.73
CA ILE A 580 -20.80 2.79 -16.19
C ILE A 580 -22.21 2.37 -16.63
N VAL A 581 -23.23 2.69 -15.83
CA VAL A 581 -24.63 2.34 -16.12
C VAL A 581 -25.15 3.09 -17.35
N GLU A 582 -24.89 4.40 -17.45
CA GLU A 582 -25.26 5.24 -18.61
C GLU A 582 -24.65 4.73 -19.93
N LYS A 583 -23.47 4.11 -19.87
CA LYS A 583 -22.80 3.49 -21.03
C LYS A 583 -23.29 2.07 -21.34
N GLY A 584 -24.37 1.62 -20.72
CA GLY A 584 -24.94 0.27 -20.91
C GLY A 584 -24.08 -0.83 -20.29
N GLY A 585 -23.30 -0.51 -19.24
CA GLY A 585 -22.39 -1.46 -18.61
C GLY A 585 -23.10 -2.69 -18.03
N MET A 586 -24.33 -2.55 -17.53
CA MET A 586 -25.13 -3.67 -16.99
C MET A 586 -25.42 -4.72 -18.07
N ASP A 587 -25.95 -4.30 -19.23
CA ASP A 587 -26.27 -5.22 -20.32
C ASP A 587 -25.03 -5.93 -20.88
N ARG A 588 -23.91 -5.22 -20.98
CA ARG A 588 -22.62 -5.80 -21.42
C ARG A 588 -22.10 -6.84 -20.43
N LEU A 589 -22.21 -6.59 -19.13
CA LEU A 589 -21.83 -7.54 -18.08
C LEU A 589 -22.70 -8.80 -18.11
N ILE A 590 -24.02 -8.67 -18.28
CA ILE A 590 -24.93 -9.83 -18.39
C ILE A 590 -24.66 -10.61 -19.67
N ARG A 591 -24.40 -9.93 -20.80
CA ARG A 591 -23.99 -10.58 -22.05
C ARG A 591 -22.68 -11.34 -21.91
N LEU A 592 -21.68 -10.76 -21.23
CA LEU A 592 -20.43 -11.43 -20.91
C LEU A 592 -20.66 -12.69 -20.08
N ALA A 593 -21.49 -12.60 -19.02
CA ALA A 593 -21.83 -13.74 -18.19
C ALA A 593 -22.55 -14.86 -18.95
N ALA A 594 -23.44 -14.51 -19.89
CA ALA A 594 -24.09 -15.50 -20.74
C ALA A 594 -23.08 -16.25 -21.63
N ARG A 595 -22.09 -15.53 -22.20
CA ARG A 595 -21.03 -16.13 -23.03
C ARG A 595 -20.08 -17.02 -22.22
N PHE A 596 -19.81 -16.68 -20.96
CA PHE A 596 -18.97 -17.46 -20.03
C PHE A 596 -19.78 -18.24 -18.99
N SER A 597 -20.98 -18.72 -19.34
CA SER A 597 -21.87 -19.39 -18.39
C SER A 597 -21.30 -20.69 -17.80
N ASP A 598 -20.25 -21.27 -18.42
CA ASP A 598 -19.53 -22.47 -17.95
C ASP A 598 -18.27 -22.16 -17.12
N ASP A 599 -17.85 -20.89 -17.01
CA ASP A 599 -16.62 -20.51 -16.29
C ASP A 599 -16.95 -19.77 -14.97
N PRO A 600 -16.89 -20.45 -13.81
CA PRO A 600 -17.24 -19.82 -12.54
C PRO A 600 -16.30 -18.67 -12.16
N SER A 601 -15.09 -18.61 -12.70
CA SER A 601 -14.13 -17.53 -12.40
C SER A 601 -14.49 -16.22 -13.08
N VAL A 602 -15.06 -16.25 -14.29
CA VAL A 602 -15.57 -15.05 -14.97
C VAL A 602 -16.87 -14.58 -14.33
N LEU A 603 -17.79 -15.51 -14.03
CA LEU A 603 -19.06 -15.17 -13.38
C LEU A 603 -18.85 -14.50 -12.02
N GLN A 604 -17.85 -14.97 -11.24
CA GLN A 604 -17.45 -14.35 -9.97
C GLN A 604 -17.07 -12.88 -10.12
N GLU A 605 -16.27 -12.53 -11.14
CA GLU A 605 -15.85 -11.15 -11.39
C GLU A 605 -17.03 -10.28 -11.88
N VAL A 606 -17.89 -10.81 -12.76
CA VAL A 606 -19.11 -10.11 -13.20
C VAL A 606 -20.01 -9.79 -12.01
N MET A 607 -20.25 -10.76 -11.13
CA MET A 607 -21.05 -10.56 -9.91
C MET A 607 -20.40 -9.53 -8.99
N ALA A 608 -19.08 -9.51 -8.87
CA ALA A 608 -18.37 -8.52 -8.06
C ALA A 608 -18.55 -7.09 -8.61
N VAL A 609 -18.53 -6.91 -9.93
CA VAL A 609 -18.82 -5.61 -10.55
C VAL A 609 -20.25 -5.17 -10.24
N ILE A 610 -21.25 -6.02 -10.49
CA ILE A 610 -22.68 -5.70 -10.24
C ILE A 610 -22.90 -5.40 -8.76
N THR A 611 -22.30 -6.18 -7.86
CA THR A 611 -22.36 -5.95 -6.41
C THR A 611 -21.92 -4.53 -6.05
N VAL A 612 -20.78 -4.08 -6.58
CA VAL A 612 -20.25 -2.73 -6.31
C VAL A 612 -21.11 -1.65 -6.97
N LEU A 613 -21.60 -1.86 -8.20
CA LEU A 613 -22.48 -0.91 -8.89
C LEU A 613 -23.81 -0.70 -8.15
N CYS A 614 -24.36 -1.74 -7.51
CA CYS A 614 -25.61 -1.66 -6.75
C CYS A 614 -25.39 -1.17 -5.30
N LEU A 615 -24.16 -1.15 -4.80
CA LEU A 615 -23.86 -0.76 -3.42
C LEU A 615 -24.28 0.69 -3.17
N ARG A 616 -25.27 0.89 -2.29
CA ARG A 616 -25.87 2.19 -1.95
C ARG A 616 -26.51 2.93 -3.13
N SER A 617 -26.85 2.22 -4.21
CA SER A 617 -27.39 2.80 -5.44
C SER A 617 -28.66 2.05 -5.87
N PRO A 618 -29.84 2.41 -5.33
CA PRO A 618 -31.09 1.69 -5.59
C PRO A 618 -31.52 1.73 -7.06
N ASP A 619 -31.27 2.85 -7.77
CA ASP A 619 -31.58 2.95 -9.20
C ASP A 619 -30.74 1.95 -10.03
N ASN A 620 -29.46 1.79 -9.67
CA ASN A 620 -28.58 0.80 -10.31
C ASN A 620 -29.03 -0.63 -10.00
N ALA A 621 -29.55 -0.89 -8.80
CA ALA A 621 -30.09 -2.18 -8.42
C ALA A 621 -31.33 -2.54 -9.24
N SER A 622 -32.25 -1.58 -9.44
CA SER A 622 -33.40 -1.76 -10.34
C SER A 622 -32.96 -2.02 -11.78
N CYS A 623 -32.05 -1.22 -12.33
CA CYS A 623 -31.45 -1.45 -13.66
C CYS A 623 -30.78 -2.83 -13.77
N ALA A 624 -30.08 -3.29 -12.73
CA ALA A 624 -29.43 -4.60 -12.74
C ALA A 624 -30.46 -5.75 -12.76
N ILE A 625 -31.59 -5.63 -12.05
CA ILE A 625 -32.68 -6.60 -12.13
C ILE A 625 -33.31 -6.61 -13.52
N GLU A 626 -33.60 -5.45 -14.10
CA GLU A 626 -34.13 -5.32 -15.46
C GLU A 626 -33.18 -5.95 -16.51
N ALA A 627 -31.88 -5.80 -16.32
CA ALA A 627 -30.86 -6.41 -17.18
C ALA A 627 -30.71 -7.94 -16.99
N GLY A 628 -31.30 -8.54 -15.95
CA GLY A 628 -31.25 -9.99 -15.70
C GLY A 628 -30.21 -10.46 -14.68
N ALA A 629 -29.71 -9.58 -13.80
CA ALA A 629 -28.73 -9.96 -12.76
C ALA A 629 -29.29 -10.98 -11.75
N GLY A 630 -30.60 -10.94 -11.47
CA GLY A 630 -31.25 -11.90 -10.59
C GLY A 630 -31.23 -13.33 -11.16
N ASP A 631 -31.58 -13.47 -12.44
CA ASP A 631 -31.51 -14.73 -13.17
C ASP A 631 -30.09 -15.30 -13.19
N LEU A 632 -29.11 -14.44 -13.47
CA LEU A 632 -27.71 -14.81 -13.46
C LEU A 632 -27.30 -15.40 -12.10
N ALA A 633 -27.71 -14.77 -10.99
CA ALA A 633 -27.40 -15.26 -9.64
C ALA A 633 -27.98 -16.67 -9.41
N VAL A 634 -29.27 -16.85 -9.68
CA VAL A 634 -29.97 -18.13 -9.50
C VAL A 634 -29.30 -19.24 -10.31
N GLN A 635 -29.10 -19.00 -11.62
CA GLN A 635 -28.55 -19.99 -12.54
C GLN A 635 -27.11 -20.36 -12.18
N ALA A 636 -26.26 -19.37 -11.89
CA ALA A 636 -24.87 -19.61 -11.54
C ALA A 636 -24.74 -20.34 -10.19
N MET A 637 -25.52 -19.97 -9.18
CA MET A 637 -25.49 -20.66 -7.88
C MET A 637 -25.97 -22.11 -7.97
N GLN A 638 -26.98 -22.40 -8.80
CA GLN A 638 -27.44 -23.77 -9.06
C GLN A 638 -26.43 -24.61 -9.85
N LYS A 639 -25.79 -24.00 -10.85
CA LYS A 639 -24.82 -24.67 -11.72
C LYS A 639 -23.50 -24.98 -11.01
N PHE A 640 -23.07 -24.11 -10.10
CA PHE A 640 -21.79 -24.24 -9.40
C PHE A 640 -21.95 -24.33 -7.87
N PRO A 641 -22.66 -25.34 -7.33
CA PRO A 641 -22.93 -25.44 -5.89
C PRO A 641 -21.67 -25.67 -5.06
N SER A 642 -20.61 -26.23 -5.66
CA SER A 642 -19.32 -26.50 -5.01
C SER A 642 -18.31 -25.37 -5.12
N ALA A 643 -18.66 -24.22 -5.73
CA ALA A 643 -17.76 -23.09 -5.90
C ALA A 643 -17.97 -22.02 -4.80
N PRO A 644 -17.26 -22.08 -3.66
CA PRO A 644 -17.55 -21.23 -2.49
C PRO A 644 -17.49 -19.73 -2.79
N GLN A 645 -16.50 -19.27 -3.56
CA GLN A 645 -16.36 -17.85 -3.87
C GLN A 645 -17.49 -17.32 -4.75
N LEU A 646 -17.98 -18.13 -5.70
CA LEU A 646 -19.13 -17.78 -6.54
C LEU A 646 -20.40 -17.66 -5.69
N GLN A 647 -20.64 -18.63 -4.80
CA GLN A 647 -21.78 -18.61 -3.89
C GLN A 647 -21.75 -17.34 -3.00
N ARG A 648 -20.57 -17.03 -2.43
CA ARG A 648 -20.37 -15.83 -1.61
C ARG A 648 -20.65 -14.54 -2.38
N ASN A 649 -20.07 -14.39 -3.58
CA ASN A 649 -20.29 -13.20 -4.42
C ASN A 649 -21.75 -13.06 -4.85
N SER A 650 -22.42 -14.18 -5.13
CA SER A 650 -23.85 -14.19 -5.46
C SER A 650 -24.69 -13.69 -4.30
N CYS A 651 -24.40 -14.12 -3.06
CA CYS A 651 -25.08 -13.61 -1.87
C CYS A 651 -24.88 -12.10 -1.68
N PHE A 652 -23.66 -11.58 -1.87
CA PHE A 652 -23.41 -10.13 -1.79
C PHE A 652 -24.16 -9.35 -2.88
N MET A 653 -24.18 -9.87 -4.10
CA MET A 653 -24.93 -9.26 -5.20
C MET A 653 -26.42 -9.21 -4.87
N ILE A 654 -27.02 -10.34 -4.47
CA ILE A 654 -28.43 -10.44 -4.11
C ILE A 654 -28.78 -9.47 -2.97
N ARG A 655 -27.95 -9.44 -1.91
CA ARG A 655 -28.11 -8.50 -0.79
C ARG A 655 -28.23 -7.06 -1.29
N ASN A 656 -27.31 -6.63 -2.15
CA ASN A 656 -27.29 -5.25 -2.66
C ASN A 656 -28.45 -4.98 -3.63
N LEU A 657 -28.95 -5.99 -4.34
CA LEU A 657 -30.10 -5.86 -5.24
C LEU A 657 -31.42 -5.63 -4.49
N VAL A 658 -31.55 -6.09 -3.24
CA VAL A 658 -32.84 -6.10 -2.52
C VAL A 658 -32.90 -5.22 -1.27
N VAL A 659 -31.75 -4.84 -0.69
CA VAL A 659 -31.69 -4.15 0.61
C VAL A 659 -32.46 -2.82 0.62
N ARG A 660 -32.40 -2.05 -0.47
CA ARG A 660 -33.09 -0.76 -0.64
C ARG A 660 -34.17 -0.78 -1.72
N ASN A 661 -34.49 -1.95 -2.24
CA ASN A 661 -35.45 -2.17 -3.32
C ASN A 661 -36.36 -3.36 -2.95
N PRO A 662 -37.36 -3.15 -2.07
CA PRO A 662 -38.29 -4.21 -1.70
C PRO A 662 -39.06 -4.78 -2.89
N GLU A 663 -39.31 -3.98 -3.92
CA GLU A 663 -39.89 -4.39 -5.20
C GLU A 663 -39.08 -5.49 -5.91
N ASN A 664 -37.77 -5.57 -5.67
CA ASN A 664 -36.90 -6.62 -6.22
C ASN A 664 -37.03 -7.95 -5.46
N ARG A 665 -37.66 -7.97 -4.27
CA ARG A 665 -37.83 -9.16 -3.42
C ARG A 665 -39.00 -10.04 -3.91
N GLN A 666 -40.17 -9.43 -4.09
CA GLN A 666 -41.44 -10.08 -4.43
C GLN A 666 -42.45 -9.10 -5.06
N VAL A 667 -43.38 -9.66 -5.83
CA VAL A 667 -44.45 -9.02 -6.64
C VAL A 667 -45.07 -7.75 -6.02
N SER A 668 -45.09 -6.65 -6.78
CA SER A 668 -46.15 -5.65 -6.73
C SER A 668 -46.95 -5.67 -8.04
N PHE A 669 -48.20 -6.12 -7.96
CA PHE A 669 -49.15 -6.09 -9.05
C PHE A 669 -49.59 -4.62 -9.24
N PHE A 670 -49.06 -3.91 -10.24
CA PHE A 670 -49.66 -2.67 -10.74
C PHE A 670 -49.93 -2.81 -12.23
N PRO A 671 -51.16 -2.56 -12.71
CA PRO A 671 -51.47 -2.59 -14.13
C PRO A 671 -50.97 -1.29 -14.77
N CYS A 672 -49.76 -1.30 -15.30
CA CYS A 672 -49.33 -0.30 -16.27
C CYS A 672 -49.35 -0.91 -17.67
N THR A 673 -50.23 -0.34 -18.49
CA THR A 673 -50.48 -0.70 -19.87
C THR A 673 -49.25 -0.52 -20.77
N ASN A 674 -49.00 -1.54 -21.60
CA ASN A 674 -48.24 -1.51 -22.86
C ASN A 674 -46.70 -1.43 -22.80
N ASN A 675 -46.02 -2.51 -22.42
CA ASN A 675 -45.19 -3.34 -23.32
C ASN A 675 -44.40 -4.41 -22.51
N ILE A 676 -44.21 -5.57 -23.12
CA ILE A 676 -43.76 -6.83 -22.51
C ILE A 676 -42.23 -6.88 -22.43
N TYR A 677 -41.67 -6.91 -21.22
CA TYR A 677 -40.58 -7.81 -20.81
C TYR A 677 -40.74 -8.14 -19.32
N SER A 678 -40.80 -9.44 -19.01
CA SER A 678 -41.05 -10.03 -17.70
C SER A 678 -39.74 -10.13 -16.91
N GLY A 679 -39.48 -9.20 -15.97
CA GLY A 679 -38.35 -9.27 -15.06
C GLY A 679 -38.53 -10.37 -14.00
N THR A 680 -37.54 -11.25 -13.88
CA THR A 680 -37.51 -12.40 -12.97
C THR A 680 -37.41 -11.97 -11.50
N LEU A 681 -38.36 -12.42 -10.69
CA LEU A 681 -38.51 -12.16 -9.25
C LEU A 681 -37.66 -13.16 -8.43
N LEU A 682 -36.76 -12.67 -7.57
CA LEU A 682 -35.77 -13.49 -6.85
C LEU A 682 -36.39 -14.62 -6.01
N LEU A 683 -37.40 -14.31 -5.18
CA LEU A 683 -38.04 -15.32 -4.33
C LEU A 683 -38.90 -16.32 -5.10
N SER A 684 -39.49 -15.94 -6.25
CA SER A 684 -40.30 -16.87 -7.06
C SER A 684 -39.45 -17.95 -7.74
N HIS A 685 -38.14 -17.72 -7.85
CA HIS A 685 -37.18 -18.66 -8.45
C HIS A 685 -36.46 -19.54 -7.41
N GLY A 686 -36.98 -19.57 -6.17
CA GLY A 686 -36.47 -20.45 -5.12
C GLY A 686 -35.08 -20.05 -4.60
N ILE A 687 -34.69 -18.78 -4.74
CA ILE A 687 -33.37 -18.28 -4.31
C ILE A 687 -33.10 -18.54 -2.82
N GLU A 688 -34.15 -18.52 -1.98
CA GLU A 688 -34.04 -18.83 -0.55
C GLU A 688 -33.38 -20.19 -0.31
N ASN A 689 -33.88 -21.25 -0.95
CA ASN A 689 -33.38 -22.60 -0.78
C ASN A 689 -31.92 -22.72 -1.25
N ILE A 690 -31.58 -21.99 -2.31
CA ILE A 690 -30.22 -21.96 -2.87
C ILE A 690 -29.26 -21.29 -1.89
N ILE A 691 -29.61 -20.12 -1.35
CA ILE A 691 -28.79 -19.40 -0.38
C ILE A 691 -28.64 -20.20 0.92
N ARG A 692 -29.72 -20.82 1.42
CA ARG A 692 -29.66 -21.69 2.61
C ARG A 692 -28.73 -22.89 2.39
N LYS A 693 -28.80 -23.53 1.21
CA LYS A 693 -27.88 -24.62 0.85
C LYS A 693 -26.43 -24.13 0.79
N ALA A 694 -26.17 -22.96 0.20
CA ALA A 694 -24.84 -22.37 0.14
C ALA A 694 -24.29 -22.06 1.54
N LYS A 695 -25.13 -21.50 2.42
CA LYS A 695 -24.83 -21.23 3.84
C LYS A 695 -24.42 -22.48 4.61
N ALA A 696 -25.15 -23.58 4.40
CA ALA A 696 -24.87 -24.86 5.06
C ALA A 696 -23.62 -25.56 4.49
N SER A 697 -23.35 -25.39 3.19
CA SER A 697 -22.29 -26.12 2.49
C SER A 697 -20.92 -25.45 2.60
N HIS A 698 -20.86 -24.12 2.82
CA HIS A 698 -19.62 -23.33 2.76
C HIS A 698 -19.49 -22.38 3.95
N GLU A 699 -18.47 -22.61 4.79
CA GLU A 699 -18.19 -21.77 5.97
C GLU A 699 -18.00 -20.29 5.61
N THR A 700 -17.25 -20.03 4.53
CA THR A 700 -16.94 -18.67 4.06
C THR A 700 -18.15 -17.90 3.52
N CYS A 701 -19.29 -18.57 3.31
CA CYS A 701 -20.52 -17.97 2.83
C CYS A 701 -21.50 -17.61 3.94
N LYS A 702 -21.27 -18.06 5.19
CA LYS A 702 -22.27 -17.94 6.27
C LYS A 702 -22.77 -16.52 6.50
N ASP A 703 -21.85 -15.57 6.68
CA ASP A 703 -22.20 -14.18 6.94
C ASP A 703 -22.93 -13.54 5.75
N ALA A 704 -22.36 -13.70 4.54
CA ALA A 704 -22.93 -13.15 3.31
C ALA A 704 -24.33 -13.71 3.01
N ALA A 705 -24.53 -15.02 3.22
CA ALA A 705 -25.82 -15.68 3.04
C ALA A 705 -26.83 -15.25 4.10
N THR A 706 -26.40 -15.09 5.35
CA THR A 706 -27.27 -14.61 6.45
C THR A 706 -27.75 -13.19 6.18
N ASP A 707 -26.84 -12.30 5.76
CA ASP A 707 -27.18 -10.93 5.35
C ASP A 707 -28.15 -10.92 4.15
N ALA A 708 -27.90 -11.75 3.13
CA ALA A 708 -28.77 -11.83 1.96
C ALA A 708 -30.19 -12.32 2.32
N LEU A 709 -30.31 -13.34 3.17
CA LEU A 709 -31.60 -13.85 3.65
C LEU A 709 -32.36 -12.81 4.49
N ARG A 710 -31.64 -12.08 5.36
CA ARG A 710 -32.20 -10.98 6.14
C ARG A 710 -32.76 -9.89 5.21
N ASP A 711 -31.97 -9.45 4.25
CA ASP A 711 -32.33 -8.34 3.37
C ASP A 711 -33.39 -8.74 2.33
N LEU A 712 -33.55 -10.04 2.05
CA LEU A 712 -34.71 -10.61 1.34
C LEU A 712 -36.02 -10.58 2.16
N GLY A 713 -35.95 -10.31 3.47
CA GLY A 713 -37.12 -10.24 4.36
C GLY A 713 -37.58 -11.58 4.92
N LEU A 714 -36.69 -12.56 5.08
CA LEU A 714 -37.03 -13.89 5.58
C LEU A 714 -36.75 -13.99 7.09
N ASP A 715 -37.75 -14.28 7.93
CA ASP A 715 -37.63 -14.21 9.40
C ASP A 715 -36.63 -15.21 10.03
N ASN A 716 -36.42 -16.37 9.40
CA ASN A 716 -35.55 -17.45 9.90
C ASN A 716 -34.16 -17.45 9.25
N TYR A 717 -33.59 -16.28 8.99
CA TYR A 717 -32.33 -16.11 8.25
C TYR A 717 -31.09 -16.64 8.99
N ASN A 718 -31.15 -16.78 10.32
CA ASN A 718 -30.05 -17.32 11.14
C ASN A 718 -29.94 -18.85 11.09
N LEU A 719 -30.99 -19.57 10.67
CA LEU A 719 -31.00 -21.03 10.53
C LEU A 719 -30.12 -21.55 9.39
#